data_AF-A0AAJ3N9S1-F1
#
_entry.id   AF-A0AAJ3N9S1-F1
#
_cell.length_a   1.000
_cell.length_b   1.000
_cell.length_c   1.000
_cell.angle_alpha   90.00
_cell.angle_beta   90.00
_cell.angle_gamma   90.00
#
_symmetry.space_group_name_H-M   'P 1'
#
loop_
_entity.id
_entity.type
_entity.pdbx_description
1 polymer ?
#
loop_
_entity_poly.entity_id
_entity_poly.type
_entity_poly.pdbx_seq_one_letter_code
_entity_poly.pdbx_strand_id
1 'polypeptide(L)'
;MTIDEIYKNTDISVRSYNLCRYNNLNSLEKLLKYYNKHKSFKNLRNCGRKSNEELIEVCEKYLIISYKNEGENIEEIPIEELLSKLTRIQREVINSFILVNTNSLSVRSKNAISQFLDDNFSVRNFVEKILLDKGFKVVSIDNVGQKSIPELEIYISIVNEFIVNVSELSDERQLITLKNNFLIQRTFSISKIPSEILQSESIFQLTDFLLKNNAFYTQSHSLIIQKALKIYQKEKEHTLEEISLESNLSKERVRQIRKDCIDELFDKISFIKNFNDDLFQNYGIDKSSSLIEVNENLVKQVNTINKTNFSKEFVSYILSVYLSGDFIIIGNIEDVILPKFVNSRNRHNWNNFYIVNKKLSEVDFITLTNDINARIKERVEETYFFNFKSYLSKFMNNPDIELVELSFPIAEKIIYDEFGLHLDLDDNIVFKRNTIKQAFEYSYEALDKLGKPSKVEEITQKIFELHPNYKTDVKKVSASMKRKDGFVPVGRTSIFGLKKWENEVEDFKGGTIRSIANEYLMNSDEPKHISDLTQYILKYRPTSNEKSIYYNLRIDESQSFIFFKNSYIGLKKKKYPDNFKILTKSDLIEQMSWEDRYNLLVLFLSKENRLPLSINVPEEEVKLYRWMNVQKRKITLGKLDEEKTHLITEIFEKYSKINGRRLSNSDEKYNELISFLKLEHRLPSANKPGEENLYSFFYNQRKLNNKNELNDKETIKYYSILEIIKNFNL
;
A
#
# COMPACT_ATOMS: atom_id res chain seq x y z
N MET A 1 68.35 11.28 -25.06
CA MET A 1 67.74 9.94 -24.93
C MET A 1 68.33 8.98 -25.96
N THR A 2 68.83 7.83 -25.52
CA THR A 2 69.37 6.76 -26.38
C THR A 2 68.25 5.81 -26.85
N ILE A 3 68.46 5.08 -27.96
CA ILE A 3 67.49 4.06 -28.38
C ILE A 3 67.38 2.91 -27.36
N ASP A 4 68.46 2.64 -26.62
CA ASP A 4 68.48 1.63 -25.57
C ASP A 4 67.56 2.04 -24.39
N GLU A 5 67.46 3.34 -24.08
CA GLU A 5 66.49 3.89 -23.12
C GLU A 5 65.05 3.81 -23.65
N ILE A 6 64.81 4.18 -24.91
CA ILE A 6 63.47 4.12 -25.54
C ILE A 6 62.93 2.68 -25.53
N TYR A 7 63.79 1.70 -25.81
CA TYR A 7 63.43 0.30 -25.75
C TYR A 7 63.15 -0.19 -24.32
N LYS A 8 63.97 0.20 -23.34
CA LYS A 8 63.74 -0.14 -21.92
C LYS A 8 62.45 0.45 -21.36
N ASN A 9 62.02 1.59 -21.89
CA ASN A 9 60.76 2.24 -21.55
C ASN A 9 59.54 1.63 -22.27
N THR A 10 59.72 0.53 -23.00
CA THR A 10 58.67 -0.15 -23.79
C THR A 10 58.04 0.71 -24.89
N ASP A 11 58.67 1.83 -25.26
CA ASP A 11 58.17 2.74 -26.31
C ASP A 11 58.33 2.15 -27.72
N ILE A 12 59.20 1.14 -27.89
CA ILE A 12 59.39 0.41 -29.14
C ILE A 12 59.55 -1.08 -28.90
N SER A 13 59.05 -1.90 -29.84
CA SER A 13 59.24 -3.34 -29.87
C SER A 13 60.71 -3.72 -30.11
N VAL A 14 61.06 -4.95 -29.74
CA VAL A 14 62.40 -5.55 -30.00
C VAL A 14 62.78 -5.41 -31.49
N ARG A 15 61.78 -5.55 -32.37
CA ARG A 15 61.97 -5.44 -33.82
C ARG A 15 62.35 -4.01 -34.24
N SER A 16 61.66 -3.01 -33.70
CA SER A 16 61.91 -1.60 -34.00
C SER A 16 63.20 -1.09 -33.34
N TYR A 17 63.52 -1.58 -32.14
CA TYR A 17 64.83 -1.39 -31.50
C TYR A 17 65.98 -1.92 -32.38
N ASN A 18 65.90 -3.18 -32.82
CA ASN A 18 66.93 -3.79 -33.67
C ASN A 18 67.04 -3.07 -35.02
N LEU A 19 65.92 -2.61 -35.59
CA LEU A 19 65.89 -1.80 -36.80
C LEU A 19 66.65 -0.47 -36.61
N CYS A 20 66.41 0.25 -35.52
CA CYS A 20 67.11 1.50 -35.22
C CYS A 20 68.61 1.28 -35.04
N ARG A 21 69.01 0.24 -34.30
CA ARG A 21 70.43 -0.13 -34.12
C ARG A 21 71.09 -0.50 -35.45
N TYR A 22 70.44 -1.30 -36.28
CA TYR A 22 70.97 -1.75 -37.56
C TYR A 22 71.16 -0.61 -38.57
N ASN A 23 70.31 0.42 -38.51
CA ASN A 23 70.38 1.59 -39.40
C ASN A 23 71.13 2.78 -38.76
N ASN A 24 71.92 2.56 -37.70
CA ASN A 24 72.69 3.59 -36.99
C ASN A 24 71.87 4.77 -36.42
N LEU A 25 70.56 4.58 -36.23
CA LEU A 25 69.67 5.52 -35.56
C LEU A 25 69.73 5.26 -34.06
N ASN A 26 70.90 5.43 -33.44
CA ASN A 26 71.16 5.01 -32.05
C ASN A 26 70.73 6.01 -30.96
N SER A 27 70.14 7.14 -31.35
CA SER A 27 69.67 8.19 -30.46
C SER A 27 68.34 8.78 -30.94
N LEU A 28 67.56 9.32 -30.01
CA LEU A 28 66.31 10.02 -30.33
C LEU A 28 66.54 11.14 -31.35
N GLU A 29 67.62 11.90 -31.20
CA GLU A 29 67.99 12.98 -32.13
C GLU A 29 68.15 12.47 -33.57
N LYS A 30 68.86 11.35 -33.78
CA LYS A 30 69.03 10.76 -35.11
C LYS A 30 67.72 10.19 -35.65
N LEU A 31 66.90 9.59 -34.79
CA LEU A 31 65.59 9.05 -35.15
C LEU A 31 64.66 10.17 -35.64
N LEU A 32 64.58 11.27 -34.88
CA LEU A 32 63.81 12.46 -35.22
C LEU A 32 64.33 13.15 -36.49
N LYS A 33 65.65 13.28 -36.64
CA LYS A 33 66.27 13.85 -37.86
C LYS A 33 65.94 13.04 -39.11
N TYR A 34 65.92 11.71 -38.99
CA TYR A 34 65.52 10.83 -40.08
C TYR A 34 64.04 11.01 -40.44
N TYR A 35 63.16 11.00 -39.44
CA TYR A 35 61.72 11.20 -39.65
C TYR A 35 61.40 12.59 -40.21
N ASN A 36 62.07 13.66 -39.76
CA ASN A 36 61.86 14.99 -40.32
C ASN A 36 62.24 15.09 -41.80
N LYS A 37 63.29 14.39 -42.22
CA LYS A 37 63.75 14.38 -43.62
C LYS A 37 62.87 13.51 -44.53
N HIS A 38 62.32 12.40 -44.03
CA HIS A 38 61.68 11.38 -44.86
C HIS A 38 60.20 11.15 -44.57
N LYS A 39 59.67 11.69 -43.47
CA LYS A 39 58.30 11.55 -42.94
C LYS A 39 57.79 10.11 -42.84
N SER A 40 58.72 9.15 -42.86
CA SER A 40 58.47 7.72 -42.94
C SER A 40 59.78 6.97 -42.72
N PHE A 41 59.69 5.76 -42.17
CA PHE A 41 60.80 4.83 -41.98
C PHE A 41 60.80 3.67 -42.98
N LYS A 42 59.84 3.63 -43.91
CA LYS A 42 59.70 2.53 -44.89
C LYS A 42 60.95 2.31 -45.75
N ASN A 43 61.78 3.35 -45.91
CA ASN A 43 63.02 3.30 -46.68
C ASN A 43 64.21 2.72 -45.90
N LEU A 44 64.04 2.42 -44.61
CA LEU A 44 65.06 1.74 -43.81
C LEU A 44 65.04 0.24 -44.05
N ARG A 45 66.24 -0.35 -44.09
CA ARG A 45 66.38 -1.79 -44.22
C ARG A 45 65.74 -2.47 -43.01
N ASN A 46 64.92 -3.50 -43.26
CA ASN A 46 64.13 -4.27 -42.30
C ASN A 46 62.92 -3.54 -41.67
N CYS A 47 62.50 -2.41 -42.23
CA CYS A 47 61.28 -1.71 -41.81
C CYS A 47 60.01 -2.29 -42.42
N GLY A 48 59.20 -2.95 -41.58
CA GLY A 48 57.85 -3.40 -41.94
C GLY A 48 56.79 -2.38 -41.54
N ARG A 49 55.53 -2.57 -41.99
CA ARG A 49 54.41 -1.64 -41.70
C ARG A 49 54.28 -1.30 -40.21
N LYS A 50 54.27 -2.32 -39.34
CA LYS A 50 54.15 -2.13 -37.88
C LYS A 50 55.31 -1.36 -37.27
N SER A 51 56.55 -1.69 -37.64
CA SER A 51 57.73 -0.96 -37.15
C SER A 51 57.78 0.47 -37.67
N ASN A 52 57.28 0.72 -38.88
CA ASN A 52 57.13 2.07 -39.39
C ASN A 52 56.11 2.87 -38.57
N GLU A 53 54.92 2.33 -38.35
CA GLU A 53 53.87 2.99 -37.55
C GLU A 53 54.35 3.26 -36.11
N GLU A 54 54.96 2.26 -35.46
CA GLU A 54 55.51 2.36 -34.10
C GLU A 54 56.62 3.43 -33.98
N LEU A 55 57.56 3.50 -34.94
CA LEU A 55 58.60 4.52 -34.91
C LEU A 55 58.07 5.93 -35.23
N ILE A 56 57.01 6.04 -36.04
CA ILE A 56 56.32 7.31 -36.30
C ILE A 56 55.63 7.78 -35.02
N GLU A 57 54.90 6.91 -34.33
CA GLU A 57 54.22 7.22 -33.07
C GLU A 57 55.21 7.71 -32.01
N VAL A 58 56.37 7.05 -31.91
CA VAL A 58 57.48 7.52 -31.06
C VAL A 58 57.99 8.89 -31.51
N CYS A 59 58.19 9.12 -32.80
CA CYS A 59 58.63 10.43 -33.28
C CYS A 59 57.58 11.52 -33.01
N GLU A 60 56.30 11.25 -33.20
CA GLU A 60 55.21 12.18 -32.92
C GLU A 60 55.11 12.51 -31.42
N LYS A 61 55.22 11.48 -30.56
CA LYS A 61 55.33 11.62 -29.10
C LYS A 61 56.46 12.57 -28.69
N TYR A 62 57.64 12.47 -29.33
CA TYR A 62 58.80 13.28 -28.99
C TYR A 62 58.95 14.59 -29.82
N LEU A 63 58.24 14.73 -30.95
CA LEU A 63 58.20 15.96 -31.75
C LEU A 63 57.30 17.03 -31.13
N ILE A 64 56.22 16.62 -30.46
CA ILE A 64 55.40 17.53 -29.66
C ILE A 64 56.25 18.20 -28.56
N ILE A 65 57.24 17.47 -28.04
CA ILE A 65 58.20 17.97 -27.05
C ILE A 65 59.26 18.86 -27.72
N SER A 66 59.72 18.55 -28.93
CA SER A 66 60.80 19.32 -29.59
C SER A 66 60.34 20.59 -30.32
N TYR A 67 59.10 20.65 -30.81
CA TYR A 67 58.56 21.85 -31.51
C TYR A 67 58.29 23.05 -30.59
N LYS A 68 58.51 22.92 -29.28
CA LYS A 68 58.54 24.04 -28.32
C LYS A 68 59.92 24.67 -28.11
N ASN A 69 61.00 24.10 -28.69
CA ASN A 69 62.37 24.59 -28.49
C ASN A 69 62.95 25.40 -29.66
N GLU A 70 62.15 25.84 -30.62
CA GLU A 70 62.55 26.87 -31.60
C GLU A 70 61.58 28.06 -31.50
N GLY A 71 61.71 28.82 -30.42
CA GLY A 71 61.09 30.11 -30.20
C GLY A 71 62.00 30.92 -29.29
N GLU A 72 62.44 32.07 -29.81
CA GLU A 72 63.15 33.22 -29.22
C GLU A 72 63.72 33.10 -27.79
N ASN A 73 64.98 33.53 -27.63
CA ASN A 73 65.61 33.82 -26.33
C ASN A 73 64.69 34.75 -25.51
N ILE A 74 63.93 34.16 -24.58
CA ILE A 74 63.20 34.88 -23.52
C ILE A 74 64.03 34.73 -22.26
N GLU A 75 64.26 35.85 -21.57
CA GLU A 75 64.92 35.91 -20.26
C GLU A 75 64.30 34.87 -19.31
N GLU A 76 65.12 33.98 -18.73
CA GLU A 76 64.69 33.02 -17.70
C GLU A 76 64.11 33.80 -16.51
N ILE A 77 62.78 33.87 -16.42
CA ILE A 77 62.09 34.36 -15.23
C ILE A 77 62.32 33.32 -14.12
N PRO A 78 62.89 33.70 -12.95
CA PRO A 78 63.06 32.77 -11.83
C PRO A 78 61.72 32.12 -11.42
N ILE A 79 61.72 30.82 -11.10
CA ILE A 79 60.52 30.06 -10.68
C ILE A 79 59.78 30.73 -9.51
N GLU A 80 60.50 31.43 -8.61
CA GLU A 80 59.92 32.22 -7.53
C GLU A 80 59.04 33.38 -8.04
N GLU A 81 59.49 34.08 -9.09
CA GLU A 81 58.76 35.18 -9.69
C GLU A 81 57.55 34.67 -10.48
N LEU A 82 57.69 33.53 -11.16
CA LEU A 82 56.61 32.82 -11.86
C LEU A 82 55.48 32.42 -10.89
N LEU A 83 55.82 31.81 -9.76
CA LEU A 83 54.86 31.44 -8.70
C LEU A 83 54.02 32.63 -8.20
N SER A 84 54.62 33.82 -8.10
CA SER A 84 53.93 35.02 -7.61
C SER A 84 52.93 35.58 -8.64
N LYS A 85 53.21 35.38 -9.94
CA LYS A 85 52.41 35.90 -11.05
C LYS A 85 51.26 34.98 -11.46
N LEU A 86 51.25 33.71 -11.03
CA LEU A 86 50.17 32.78 -11.33
C LEU A 86 48.82 33.28 -10.79
N THR A 87 47.85 33.44 -11.70
CA THR A 87 46.45 33.71 -11.39
C THR A 87 45.81 32.55 -10.62
N ARG A 88 44.66 32.81 -10.00
CA ARG A 88 43.91 31.77 -9.28
C ARG A 88 43.57 30.58 -10.19
N ILE A 89 43.11 30.84 -11.41
CA ILE A 89 42.71 29.79 -12.37
C ILE A 89 43.93 28.95 -12.80
N GLN A 90 45.06 29.60 -13.11
CA GLN A 90 46.30 28.90 -13.44
C GLN A 90 46.75 27.97 -12.30
N ARG A 91 46.67 28.44 -11.04
CA ARG A 91 46.99 27.61 -9.87
C ARG A 91 46.05 26.41 -9.75
N GLU A 92 44.75 26.60 -9.93
CA GLU A 92 43.76 25.52 -9.88
C GLU A 92 44.01 24.46 -10.97
N VAL A 93 44.33 24.88 -12.19
CA VAL A 93 44.71 24.00 -13.32
C VAL A 93 45.96 23.19 -12.97
N ILE A 94 47.01 23.82 -12.46
CA ILE A 94 48.26 23.15 -12.07
C ILE A 94 48.02 22.18 -10.91
N ASN A 95 47.31 22.60 -9.85
CA ASN A 95 47.03 21.74 -8.70
C ASN A 95 46.29 20.46 -9.13
N SER A 96 45.31 20.61 -10.02
CA SER A 96 44.56 19.48 -10.59
C SER A 96 45.47 18.54 -11.37
N PHE A 97 46.38 19.11 -12.17
CA PHE A 97 47.37 18.35 -12.92
C PHE A 97 48.33 17.57 -12.01
N ILE A 98 48.85 18.19 -10.96
CA ILE A 98 49.72 17.54 -9.97
C ILE A 98 48.99 16.36 -9.32
N LEU A 99 47.76 16.58 -8.84
CA LEU A 99 46.97 15.54 -8.19
C LEU A 99 46.73 14.33 -9.11
N VAL A 100 46.28 14.57 -10.35
CA VAL A 100 45.98 13.50 -11.30
C VAL A 100 47.23 12.73 -11.71
N ASN A 101 48.34 13.43 -11.98
CA ASN A 101 49.60 12.76 -12.29
C ASN A 101 50.13 11.95 -11.10
N THR A 102 50.01 12.47 -9.89
CA THR A 102 50.42 11.74 -8.67
C THR A 102 49.62 10.45 -8.52
N ASN A 103 48.30 10.51 -8.74
CA ASN A 103 47.43 9.34 -8.68
C ASN A 103 47.74 8.30 -9.76
N SER A 104 48.40 8.69 -10.85
CA SER A 104 48.78 7.80 -11.96
C SER A 104 50.14 7.11 -11.79
N LEU A 105 50.86 7.41 -10.71
CA LEU A 105 52.12 6.76 -10.37
C LEU A 105 51.89 5.34 -9.86
N SER A 106 52.93 4.51 -9.94
CA SER A 106 52.95 3.23 -9.23
C SER A 106 52.68 3.41 -7.74
N VAL A 107 52.03 2.44 -7.10
CA VAL A 107 51.62 2.53 -5.68
C VAL A 107 52.75 2.99 -4.77
N ARG A 108 53.97 2.48 -5.02
CA ARG A 108 55.16 2.86 -4.24
C ARG A 108 55.57 4.31 -4.46
N SER A 109 55.65 4.76 -5.71
CA SER A 109 56.04 6.13 -6.06
C SER A 109 54.97 7.14 -5.62
N LYS A 110 53.69 6.80 -5.78
CA LYS A 110 52.55 7.56 -5.26
C LYS A 110 52.67 7.76 -3.76
N ASN A 111 52.78 6.68 -2.99
CA ASN A 111 52.85 6.78 -1.53
C ASN A 111 54.07 7.58 -1.05
N ALA A 112 55.23 7.39 -1.69
CA ALA A 112 56.44 8.12 -1.34
C ALA A 112 56.31 9.63 -1.60
N ILE A 113 55.83 10.04 -2.78
CA ILE A 113 55.69 11.46 -3.12
C ILE A 113 54.53 12.12 -2.35
N SER A 114 53.43 11.40 -2.13
CA SER A 114 52.31 11.83 -1.26
C SER A 114 52.81 12.17 0.13
N GLN A 115 53.55 11.24 0.75
CA GLN A 115 54.12 11.44 2.07
C GLN A 115 55.11 12.61 2.10
N PHE A 116 55.99 12.72 1.09
CA PHE A 116 56.94 13.83 0.99
C PHE A 116 56.25 15.20 0.89
N LEU A 117 55.13 15.26 0.16
CA LEU A 117 54.32 16.47 -0.01
C LEU A 117 53.31 16.70 1.13
N ASP A 118 53.31 15.89 2.19
CA ASP A 118 52.31 15.93 3.29
C ASP A 118 50.85 15.87 2.76
N ASP A 119 50.63 15.08 1.71
CA ASP A 119 49.34 14.99 0.98
C ASP A 119 48.79 16.34 0.47
N ASN A 120 49.66 17.35 0.34
CA ASN A 120 49.32 18.68 -0.19
C ASN A 120 49.84 18.86 -1.62
N PHE A 121 48.96 18.65 -2.59
CA PHE A 121 49.30 18.75 -4.03
C PHE A 121 49.13 20.16 -4.62
N SER A 122 49.24 21.20 -3.80
CA SER A 122 49.26 22.57 -4.31
C SER A 122 50.58 22.87 -5.03
N VAL A 123 50.51 23.65 -6.11
CA VAL A 123 51.67 24.14 -6.87
C VAL A 123 52.67 24.82 -5.97
N ARG A 124 52.19 25.56 -4.96
CA ARG A 124 53.04 26.22 -3.98
C ARG A 124 53.88 25.21 -3.21
N ASN A 125 53.23 24.21 -2.60
CA ASN A 125 53.93 23.17 -1.82
C ASN A 125 54.87 22.35 -2.70
N PHE A 126 54.43 21.99 -3.91
CA PHE A 126 55.26 21.28 -4.89
C PHE A 126 56.53 22.05 -5.23
N VAL A 127 56.39 23.32 -5.62
CA VAL A 127 57.53 24.16 -6.00
C VAL A 127 58.47 24.40 -4.81
N GLU A 128 57.93 24.73 -3.63
CA GLU A 128 58.72 24.99 -2.41
C GLU A 128 59.53 23.76 -1.97
N LYS A 129 58.95 22.56 -1.99
CA LYS A 129 59.62 21.33 -1.54
C LYS A 129 60.51 20.64 -2.57
N ILE A 130 60.26 20.86 -3.87
CA ILE A 130 60.92 20.10 -4.95
C ILE A 130 61.76 21.00 -5.84
N LEU A 131 61.19 22.09 -6.36
CA LEU A 131 61.83 22.88 -7.42
C LEU A 131 62.76 23.98 -6.88
N LEU A 132 62.48 24.54 -5.70
CA LEU A 132 63.28 25.59 -5.06
C LEU A 132 64.34 25.05 -4.08
N ASP A 133 64.17 23.83 -3.59
CA ASP A 133 65.16 23.19 -2.74
C ASP A 133 66.35 22.71 -3.59
N LYS A 134 67.45 23.49 -3.57
CA LYS A 134 68.71 23.15 -4.27
C LYS A 134 69.36 21.85 -3.76
N GLY A 135 68.97 21.35 -2.59
CA GLY A 135 69.41 20.09 -2.02
C GLY A 135 68.54 18.90 -2.39
N PHE A 136 67.37 19.13 -2.99
CA PHE A 136 66.41 18.07 -3.29
C PHE A 136 66.97 17.06 -4.30
N LYS A 137 66.82 15.78 -3.97
CA LYS A 137 67.10 14.66 -4.87
C LYS A 137 65.99 13.63 -4.69
N VAL A 138 65.49 13.04 -5.77
CA VAL A 138 64.46 12.00 -5.67
C VAL A 138 64.90 10.82 -4.78
N VAL A 139 66.21 10.53 -4.76
CA VAL A 139 66.83 9.52 -3.90
C VAL A 139 66.67 9.83 -2.40
N SER A 140 66.50 11.09 -2.01
CA SER A 140 66.34 11.48 -0.60
C SER A 140 64.91 11.34 -0.07
N ILE A 141 63.94 10.95 -0.91
CA ILE A 141 62.58 10.68 -0.46
C ILE A 141 62.53 9.30 0.21
N ASP A 142 61.97 9.25 1.41
CA ASP A 142 61.79 8.00 2.16
C ASP A 142 61.01 6.96 1.35
N ASN A 143 61.41 5.69 1.49
CA ASN A 143 60.77 4.53 0.84
C ASN A 143 60.85 4.48 -0.70
N VAL A 144 61.60 5.37 -1.35
CA VAL A 144 61.85 5.33 -2.80
C VAL A 144 62.91 4.27 -3.15
N GLY A 145 62.58 3.36 -4.08
CA GLY A 145 63.51 2.33 -4.58
C GLY A 145 64.07 2.67 -5.96
N GLN A 146 65.06 1.90 -6.44
CA GLN A 146 65.72 2.12 -7.75
C GLN A 146 64.76 2.24 -8.95
N LYS A 147 63.62 1.55 -8.92
CA LYS A 147 62.60 1.62 -10.00
C LYS A 147 61.68 2.84 -9.90
N SER A 148 61.52 3.40 -8.70
CA SER A 148 60.69 4.58 -8.45
C SER A 148 61.42 5.88 -8.78
N ILE A 149 62.75 5.90 -8.73
CA ILE A 149 63.54 7.11 -9.01
C ILE A 149 63.26 7.64 -10.44
N PRO A 150 63.42 6.84 -11.52
CA PRO A 150 63.18 7.36 -12.87
C PRO A 150 61.73 7.77 -13.09
N GLU A 151 60.78 7.06 -12.48
CA GLU A 151 59.35 7.37 -12.57
C GLU A 151 59.03 8.74 -11.91
N LEU A 152 59.58 9.00 -10.72
CA LEU A 152 59.42 10.25 -10.01
C LEU A 152 60.15 11.42 -10.68
N GLU A 153 61.34 11.20 -11.25
CA GLU A 153 62.05 12.21 -12.03
C GLU A 153 61.26 12.62 -13.28
N ILE A 154 60.70 11.65 -14.00
CA ILE A 154 59.81 11.91 -15.16
C ILE A 154 58.57 12.69 -14.72
N TYR A 155 57.93 12.27 -13.62
CA TYR A 155 56.77 12.96 -13.06
C TYR A 155 57.08 14.42 -12.70
N ILE A 156 58.19 14.69 -12.00
CA ILE A 156 58.61 16.04 -11.63
C ILE A 156 58.87 16.87 -12.88
N SER A 157 59.54 16.30 -13.90
CA SER A 157 59.78 16.98 -15.17
C SER A 157 58.49 17.37 -15.88
N ILE A 158 57.52 16.45 -15.95
CA ILE A 158 56.21 16.69 -16.59
C ILE A 158 55.43 17.77 -15.83
N VAL A 159 55.44 17.75 -14.49
CA VAL A 159 54.80 18.79 -13.67
C VAL A 159 55.48 20.13 -13.87
N ASN A 160 56.80 20.19 -13.88
CA ASN A 160 57.54 21.44 -14.09
C ASN A 160 57.25 22.04 -15.47
N GLU A 161 57.29 21.23 -16.53
CA GLU A 161 56.95 21.69 -17.89
C GLU A 161 55.51 22.20 -17.95
N PHE A 162 54.57 21.52 -17.28
CA PHE A 162 53.19 21.96 -17.23
C PHE A 162 53.01 23.29 -16.47
N ILE A 163 53.75 23.51 -15.37
CA ILE A 163 53.75 24.78 -14.64
C ILE A 163 54.18 25.92 -15.57
N VAL A 164 55.27 25.74 -16.31
CA VAL A 164 55.78 26.74 -17.26
C VAL A 164 54.75 27.00 -18.37
N ASN A 165 54.25 25.95 -19.01
CA ASN A 165 53.24 26.04 -20.06
C ASN A 165 51.97 26.79 -19.60
N VAL A 166 51.48 26.51 -18.39
CA VAL A 166 50.30 27.19 -17.84
C VAL A 166 50.59 28.66 -17.51
N SER A 167 51.80 28.97 -17.04
CA SER A 167 52.19 30.33 -16.67
C SER A 167 52.25 31.30 -17.86
N GLU A 168 52.57 30.78 -19.04
CA GLU A 168 52.63 31.55 -20.29
C GLU A 168 51.25 31.85 -20.90
N LEU A 169 50.23 31.09 -20.50
CA LEU A 169 48.87 31.22 -21.01
C LEU A 169 48.06 32.21 -20.15
N SER A 170 47.58 33.30 -20.76
CA SER A 170 46.69 34.27 -20.12
C SER A 170 45.22 34.10 -20.48
N ASP A 171 44.90 33.38 -21.57
CA ASP A 171 43.52 33.11 -21.98
C ASP A 171 42.93 31.92 -21.21
N GLU A 172 41.88 32.19 -20.44
CA GLU A 172 41.13 31.20 -19.67
C GLU A 172 40.64 30.02 -20.53
N ARG A 173 40.23 30.27 -21.78
CA ARG A 173 39.79 29.19 -22.68
C ARG A 173 40.93 28.26 -23.08
N GLN A 174 42.13 28.80 -23.27
CA GLN A 174 43.31 27.98 -23.57
C GLN A 174 43.75 27.17 -22.34
N LEU A 175 43.63 27.75 -21.15
CA LEU A 175 43.87 27.04 -19.89
C LEU A 175 42.89 25.87 -19.67
N ILE A 176 41.59 26.10 -19.91
CA ILE A 176 40.56 25.05 -19.85
C ILE A 176 40.85 23.96 -20.90
N THR A 177 41.16 24.35 -22.13
CA THR A 177 41.52 23.42 -23.23
C THR A 177 42.69 22.52 -22.83
N LEU A 178 43.76 23.11 -22.28
CA LEU A 178 44.96 22.39 -21.87
C LEU A 178 44.65 21.42 -20.70
N LYS A 179 43.94 21.90 -19.67
CA LYS A 179 43.48 21.09 -18.54
C LYS A 179 42.67 19.88 -19.03
N ASN A 180 41.64 20.13 -19.81
CA ASN A 180 40.70 19.12 -20.25
C ASN A 180 41.36 18.08 -21.16
N ASN A 181 42.22 18.54 -22.08
CA ASN A 181 42.96 17.65 -22.97
C ASN A 181 43.82 16.68 -22.15
N PHE A 182 44.55 17.20 -21.17
CA PHE A 182 45.37 16.39 -20.30
C PHE A 182 44.54 15.37 -19.50
N LEU A 183 43.49 15.83 -18.81
CA LEU A 183 42.65 14.97 -17.96
C LEU A 183 42.04 13.81 -18.76
N ILE A 184 41.49 14.10 -19.94
CA ILE A 184 40.83 13.11 -20.78
C ILE A 184 41.86 12.14 -21.37
N GLN A 185 42.96 12.61 -21.97
CA GLN A 185 43.97 11.72 -22.58
C GLN A 185 44.70 10.85 -21.55
N ARG A 186 44.91 11.35 -20.33
CA ARG A 186 45.55 10.59 -19.26
C ARG A 186 44.64 9.47 -18.74
N THR A 187 43.34 9.70 -18.72
CA THR A 187 42.35 8.76 -18.16
C THR A 187 41.81 7.80 -19.21
N PHE A 188 41.61 8.26 -20.43
CA PHE A 188 41.00 7.51 -21.53
C PHE A 188 41.90 7.51 -22.76
N SER A 189 42.04 6.36 -23.40
CA SER A 189 42.83 6.19 -24.63
C SER A 189 42.08 6.72 -25.87
N ILE A 190 41.79 8.03 -25.89
CA ILE A 190 41.09 8.71 -26.98
C ILE A 190 42.09 9.53 -27.79
N SER A 191 42.27 9.19 -29.07
CA SER A 191 43.29 9.79 -29.92
C SER A 191 42.97 11.21 -30.39
N LYS A 192 41.68 11.54 -30.55
CA LYS A 192 41.25 12.86 -31.03
C LYS A 192 40.07 13.36 -30.22
N ILE A 193 40.27 14.45 -29.49
CA ILE A 193 39.24 15.12 -28.70
C ILE A 193 38.82 16.40 -29.45
N PRO A 194 37.54 16.60 -29.77
CA PRO A 194 37.06 17.80 -30.43
C PRO A 194 37.33 19.06 -29.60
N SER A 195 37.62 20.18 -30.26
CA SER A 195 37.86 21.46 -29.58
C SER A 195 36.67 21.91 -28.74
N GLU A 196 35.45 21.58 -29.16
CA GLU A 196 34.23 21.90 -28.41
C GLU A 196 34.19 21.18 -27.06
N ILE A 197 34.74 19.97 -26.97
CA ILE A 197 34.84 19.23 -25.69
C ILE A 197 35.97 19.80 -24.85
N LEU A 198 37.11 20.09 -25.46
CA LEU A 198 38.26 20.63 -24.74
C LEU A 198 37.99 22.01 -24.14
N GLN A 199 37.23 22.85 -24.85
CA GLN A 199 36.88 24.21 -24.40
C GLN A 199 35.69 24.26 -23.45
N SER A 200 35.00 23.14 -23.23
CA SER A 200 33.77 23.08 -22.43
C SER A 200 34.05 22.50 -21.05
N GLU A 201 33.40 23.04 -20.02
CA GLU A 201 33.36 22.44 -18.69
C GLU A 201 32.07 21.67 -18.43
N SER A 202 31.21 21.50 -19.44
CA SER A 202 29.94 20.80 -19.30
C SER A 202 30.13 19.32 -18.98
N ILE A 203 29.62 18.90 -17.82
CA ILE A 203 29.65 17.49 -17.45
C ILE A 203 28.77 16.63 -18.36
N PHE A 204 27.68 17.19 -18.89
CA PHE A 204 26.75 16.45 -19.75
C PHE A 204 27.35 16.23 -21.13
N GLN A 205 27.92 17.28 -21.73
CA GLN A 205 28.57 17.20 -23.03
C GLN A 205 29.77 16.25 -22.98
N LEU A 206 30.56 16.31 -21.91
CA LEU A 206 31.67 15.39 -21.68
C LEU A 206 31.18 13.94 -21.51
N THR A 207 30.15 13.71 -20.71
CA THR A 207 29.61 12.35 -20.49
C THR A 207 29.11 11.74 -21.80
N ASP A 208 28.40 12.52 -22.63
CA ASP A 208 27.91 12.07 -23.93
C ASP A 208 29.07 11.72 -24.88
N PHE A 209 30.11 12.57 -24.91
CA PHE A 209 31.33 12.31 -25.68
C PHE A 209 32.02 11.01 -25.24
N LEU A 210 32.17 10.80 -23.94
CA LEU A 210 32.83 9.60 -23.39
C LEU A 210 32.02 8.33 -23.68
N LEU A 211 30.68 8.38 -23.55
CA LEU A 211 29.80 7.26 -23.91
C LEU A 211 29.89 6.90 -25.39
N LYS A 212 29.84 7.88 -26.28
CA LYS A 212 29.92 7.68 -27.74
C LYS A 212 31.27 7.13 -28.20
N ASN A 213 32.33 7.40 -27.46
CA ASN A 213 33.68 6.88 -27.74
C ASN A 213 33.99 5.57 -27.00
N ASN A 214 33.01 4.92 -26.35
CA ASN A 214 33.20 3.70 -25.55
C ASN A 214 34.31 3.87 -24.50
N ALA A 215 34.41 5.06 -23.88
CA ALA A 215 35.52 5.37 -22.98
C ALA A 215 35.41 4.63 -21.64
N PHE A 216 34.18 4.36 -21.18
CA PHE A 216 33.93 3.72 -19.89
C PHE A 216 34.09 2.19 -19.93
N TYR A 217 33.75 1.56 -21.05
CA TYR A 217 33.74 0.11 -21.21
C TYR A 217 34.20 -0.31 -22.60
N THR A 218 34.52 -1.59 -22.77
CA THR A 218 34.80 -2.18 -24.09
C THR A 218 33.65 -1.92 -25.07
N GLN A 219 33.93 -1.99 -26.37
CA GLN A 219 32.92 -1.76 -27.41
C GLN A 219 31.69 -2.68 -27.26
N SER A 220 31.90 -3.95 -26.89
CA SER A 220 30.80 -4.90 -26.69
C SER A 220 29.95 -4.57 -25.46
N HIS A 221 30.58 -4.21 -24.33
CA HIS A 221 29.86 -3.80 -23.12
C HIS A 221 29.13 -2.48 -23.33
N SER A 222 29.77 -1.52 -24.01
CA SER A 222 29.18 -0.22 -24.35
C SER A 222 27.91 -0.38 -25.21
N LEU A 223 27.92 -1.28 -26.19
CA LEU A 223 26.72 -1.61 -26.97
C LEU A 223 25.59 -2.15 -26.09
N ILE A 224 25.91 -3.08 -25.17
CA ILE A 224 24.92 -3.69 -24.27
C ILE A 224 24.30 -2.63 -23.36
N ILE A 225 25.09 -1.78 -22.71
CA ILE A 225 24.57 -0.78 -21.77
C ILE A 225 23.76 0.31 -22.48
N GLN A 226 24.18 0.75 -23.68
CA GLN A 226 23.44 1.77 -24.43
C GLN A 226 22.04 1.29 -24.82
N LYS A 227 21.86 -0.02 -25.04
CA LYS A 227 20.55 -0.62 -25.32
C LYS A 227 19.77 -1.03 -24.07
N ALA A 228 20.47 -1.37 -22.99
CA ALA A 228 19.88 -1.88 -21.77
C ALA A 228 19.44 -0.80 -20.79
N LEU A 229 20.08 0.37 -20.82
CA LEU A 229 19.83 1.49 -19.90
C LEU A 229 19.04 2.58 -20.63
N LYS A 230 18.19 3.31 -19.91
CA LYS A 230 17.51 4.51 -20.40
C LYS A 230 18.47 5.69 -20.46
N ILE A 231 19.46 5.67 -21.36
CA ILE A 231 20.45 6.75 -21.47
C ILE A 231 19.85 7.94 -22.20
N TYR A 232 19.21 7.71 -23.35
CA TYR A 232 18.70 8.78 -24.21
C TYR A 232 17.16 8.80 -24.28
N GLN A 233 16.60 9.96 -24.63
CA GLN A 233 15.16 10.13 -24.77
C GLN A 233 14.64 9.42 -26.01
N LYS A 234 13.42 8.87 -25.89
CA LYS A 234 12.64 8.29 -27.00
C LYS A 234 13.36 7.12 -27.70
N GLU A 235 14.33 6.49 -27.04
CA GLU A 235 14.91 5.26 -27.53
C GLU A 235 13.94 4.09 -27.34
N LYS A 236 13.99 3.13 -28.27
CA LYS A 236 13.27 1.88 -28.10
C LYS A 236 13.89 1.13 -26.92
N GLU A 237 13.07 0.77 -25.94
CA GLU A 237 13.48 -0.12 -24.86
C GLU A 237 13.70 -1.54 -25.40
N HIS A 238 14.83 -2.16 -25.07
CA HIS A 238 15.17 -3.51 -25.52
C HIS A 238 15.13 -4.50 -24.35
N THR A 239 14.48 -5.63 -24.58
CA THR A 239 14.52 -6.77 -23.66
C THR A 239 15.90 -7.43 -23.66
N LEU A 240 16.22 -8.17 -22.60
CA LEU A 240 17.46 -8.97 -22.55
C LEU A 240 17.57 -9.97 -23.72
N GLU A 241 16.43 -10.46 -24.22
CA GLU A 241 16.39 -11.37 -25.37
C GLU A 241 16.83 -10.66 -26.66
N GLU A 242 16.26 -9.49 -26.94
CA GLU A 242 16.63 -8.68 -28.12
C GLU A 242 18.12 -8.30 -28.09
N ILE A 243 18.64 -7.86 -26.93
CA ILE A 243 20.05 -7.52 -26.78
C ILE A 243 20.94 -8.76 -26.98
N SER A 244 20.50 -9.93 -26.50
CA SER A 244 21.25 -11.18 -26.64
C SER A 244 21.41 -11.61 -28.11
N LEU A 245 20.36 -11.46 -28.91
CA LEU A 245 20.36 -11.75 -30.35
C LEU A 245 21.32 -10.83 -31.10
N GLU A 246 21.29 -9.53 -30.79
CA GLU A 246 22.14 -8.54 -31.47
C GLU A 246 23.61 -8.61 -31.06
N SER A 247 23.89 -8.93 -29.79
CA SER A 247 25.25 -9.06 -29.27
C SER A 247 25.88 -10.44 -29.48
N ASN A 248 25.10 -11.40 -30.00
CA ASN A 248 25.49 -12.81 -30.16
C ASN A 248 26.01 -13.43 -28.84
N LEU A 249 25.30 -13.17 -27.75
CA LEU A 249 25.58 -13.67 -26.40
C LEU A 249 24.36 -14.39 -25.84
N SER A 250 24.54 -15.21 -24.81
CA SER A 250 23.38 -15.74 -24.09
C SER A 250 22.70 -14.63 -23.26
N LYS A 251 21.37 -14.73 -23.09
CA LYS A 251 20.59 -13.81 -22.25
C LYS A 251 21.19 -13.64 -20.84
N GLU A 252 21.63 -14.74 -20.23
CA GLU A 252 22.25 -14.70 -18.91
C GLU A 252 23.60 -13.99 -18.93
N ARG A 253 24.40 -14.16 -19.99
CA ARG A 253 25.66 -13.43 -20.14
C ARG A 253 25.43 -11.93 -20.30
N VAL A 254 24.43 -11.51 -21.07
CA VAL A 254 24.02 -10.10 -21.19
C VAL A 254 23.59 -9.55 -19.84
N ARG A 255 22.79 -10.30 -19.07
CA ARG A 255 22.36 -9.90 -17.72
C ARG A 255 23.54 -9.68 -16.78
N GLN A 256 24.53 -10.58 -16.80
CA GLN A 256 25.75 -10.47 -15.99
C GLN A 256 26.56 -9.22 -16.39
N ILE A 257 26.87 -9.05 -17.67
CA ILE A 257 27.61 -7.88 -18.18
C ILE A 257 26.90 -6.58 -17.79
N ARG A 258 25.57 -6.52 -17.97
CA ARG A 258 24.77 -5.35 -17.61
C ARG A 258 24.90 -5.03 -16.13
N LYS A 259 24.81 -6.05 -15.26
CA LYS A 259 24.95 -5.87 -13.81
C LYS A 259 26.35 -5.35 -13.47
N ASP A 260 27.39 -6.01 -13.95
CA ASP A 260 28.78 -5.62 -13.70
C ASP A 260 29.03 -4.18 -14.16
N CYS A 261 28.49 -3.79 -15.32
CA CYS A 261 28.62 -2.41 -15.81
C CYS A 261 27.89 -1.41 -14.91
N ILE A 262 26.66 -1.70 -14.46
CA ILE A 262 25.92 -0.82 -13.54
C ILE A 262 26.66 -0.65 -12.22
N ASP A 263 27.21 -1.74 -11.68
CA ASP A 263 27.96 -1.74 -10.41
C ASP A 263 29.20 -0.82 -10.50
N GLU A 264 29.88 -0.77 -11.66
CA GLU A 264 31.04 0.11 -11.89
C GLU A 264 30.68 1.53 -12.40
N LEU A 265 29.44 1.76 -12.84
CA LEU A 265 29.07 2.97 -13.60
C LEU A 265 29.31 4.26 -12.82
N PHE A 266 29.02 4.25 -11.51
CA PHE A 266 29.23 5.41 -10.64
C PHE A 266 30.71 5.81 -10.63
N ASP A 267 31.60 4.85 -10.44
CA ASP A 267 33.05 5.09 -10.37
C ASP A 267 33.59 5.57 -11.71
N LYS A 268 33.13 5.00 -12.83
CA LYS A 268 33.52 5.43 -14.18
C LYS A 268 33.08 6.87 -14.47
N ILE A 269 31.83 7.22 -14.15
CA ILE A 269 31.31 8.57 -14.38
C ILE A 269 31.93 9.57 -13.41
N SER A 270 32.36 9.16 -12.21
CA SER A 270 32.94 10.06 -11.20
C SER A 270 34.10 10.94 -11.71
N PHE A 271 34.75 10.54 -12.81
CA PHE A 271 35.73 11.36 -13.54
C PHE A 271 35.24 12.78 -13.85
N ILE A 272 33.94 12.98 -14.12
CA ILE A 272 33.37 14.30 -14.45
C ILE A 272 33.49 15.31 -13.29
N LYS A 273 33.73 14.85 -12.06
CA LYS A 273 33.97 15.71 -10.88
C LYS A 273 35.25 16.55 -11.00
N ASN A 274 36.15 16.21 -11.91
CA ASN A 274 37.35 17.01 -12.18
C ASN A 274 37.06 18.27 -13.02
N PHE A 275 35.80 18.50 -13.40
CA PHE A 275 35.35 19.63 -14.22
C PHE A 275 34.45 20.56 -13.40
N ASN A 276 34.56 21.86 -13.66
CA ASN A 276 33.87 22.90 -12.91
C ASN A 276 32.64 23.40 -13.68
N ASP A 277 31.60 22.56 -13.81
CA ASP A 277 30.34 22.98 -14.43
C ASP A 277 29.53 23.85 -13.46
N ASP A 278 29.34 25.13 -13.80
CA ASP A 278 28.49 26.04 -13.05
C ASP A 278 27.01 25.69 -13.27
N LEU A 279 26.52 24.74 -12.47
CA LEU A 279 25.17 24.24 -12.59
C LEU A 279 24.09 25.31 -12.36
N PHE A 280 24.38 26.36 -11.57
CA PHE A 280 23.42 27.42 -11.29
C PHE A 280 23.33 28.35 -12.49
N GLN A 281 24.46 28.83 -13.00
CA GLN A 281 24.49 29.72 -14.16
C GLN A 281 23.96 29.03 -15.42
N ASN A 282 24.31 27.75 -15.63
CA ASN A 282 23.97 27.02 -16.85
C ASN A 282 22.54 26.46 -16.82
N TYR A 283 22.09 25.97 -15.66
CA TYR A 283 20.85 25.18 -15.56
C TYR A 283 19.88 25.65 -14.47
N GLY A 284 20.23 26.67 -13.68
CA GLY A 284 19.41 27.14 -12.56
C GLY A 284 19.36 26.17 -11.38
N ILE A 285 20.32 25.24 -11.27
CA ILE A 285 20.37 24.25 -10.18
C ILE A 285 21.00 24.89 -8.95
N ASP A 286 20.18 25.13 -7.92
CA ASP A 286 20.62 25.65 -6.63
C ASP A 286 21.06 24.52 -5.69
N LYS A 287 22.36 24.50 -5.37
CA LYS A 287 22.98 23.54 -4.44
C LYS A 287 22.64 23.80 -2.96
N SER A 288 22.01 24.94 -2.63
CA SER A 288 21.55 25.24 -1.27
C SER A 288 20.25 24.52 -0.91
N SER A 289 19.51 24.04 -1.91
CA SER A 289 18.25 23.30 -1.73
C SER A 289 18.46 21.94 -1.05
N SER A 290 17.49 21.53 -0.24
CA SER A 290 17.44 20.17 0.34
C SER A 290 17.18 19.08 -0.70
N LEU A 291 16.60 19.44 -1.86
CA LEU A 291 16.30 18.52 -2.96
C LEU A 291 16.63 19.19 -4.30
N ILE A 292 17.38 18.50 -5.15
CA ILE A 292 17.58 18.90 -6.55
C ILE A 292 16.46 18.29 -7.40
N GLU A 293 15.54 19.13 -7.87
CA GLU A 293 14.43 18.68 -8.71
C GLU A 293 14.85 18.59 -10.19
N VAL A 294 14.80 17.37 -10.73
CA VAL A 294 15.02 17.12 -12.16
C VAL A 294 13.69 16.94 -12.85
N ASN A 295 13.13 18.04 -13.36
CA ASN A 295 11.88 18.05 -14.12
C ASN A 295 12.13 18.07 -15.64
N GLU A 296 11.07 17.88 -16.44
CA GLU A 296 11.16 17.87 -17.91
C GLU A 296 11.73 19.16 -18.51
N ASN A 297 11.51 20.31 -17.86
CA ASN A 297 12.03 21.59 -18.32
C ASN A 297 13.55 21.66 -18.14
N LEU A 298 14.05 21.23 -16.97
CA LEU A 298 15.49 21.13 -16.70
C LEU A 298 16.16 20.19 -17.71
N VAL A 299 15.57 19.02 -17.96
CA VAL A 299 16.11 18.04 -18.91
C VAL A 299 16.17 18.62 -20.33
N LYS A 300 15.12 19.31 -20.77
CA LYS A 300 15.12 20.02 -22.07
C LYS A 300 16.21 21.08 -22.13
N GLN A 301 16.38 21.86 -21.07
CA GLN A 301 17.41 22.89 -20.99
C GLN A 301 18.82 22.28 -21.07
N VAL A 302 19.09 21.27 -20.25
CA VAL A 302 20.37 20.52 -20.24
C VAL A 302 20.67 19.99 -21.64
N ASN A 303 19.72 19.31 -22.28
CA ASN A 303 19.93 18.76 -23.61
C ASN A 303 20.13 19.82 -24.70
N THR A 304 19.39 20.94 -24.61
CA THR A 304 19.50 22.04 -25.58
C THR A 304 20.86 22.73 -25.49
N ILE A 305 21.29 23.10 -24.28
CA ILE A 305 22.56 23.79 -24.04
C ILE A 305 23.75 22.91 -24.45
N ASN A 306 23.70 21.63 -24.08
CA ASN A 306 24.82 20.71 -24.26
C ASN A 306 24.80 19.94 -25.58
N LYS A 307 23.77 20.14 -26.41
CA LYS A 307 23.54 19.41 -27.67
C LYS A 307 23.52 17.88 -27.46
N THR A 308 22.94 17.44 -26.35
CA THR A 308 22.76 16.03 -25.98
C THR A 308 21.30 15.60 -26.12
N ASN A 309 21.00 14.33 -25.85
CA ASN A 309 19.63 13.82 -25.86
C ASN A 309 19.35 12.88 -24.68
N PHE A 310 19.88 13.19 -23.50
CA PHE A 310 19.74 12.33 -22.32
C PHE A 310 18.31 12.25 -21.78
N SER A 311 17.95 11.07 -21.29
CA SER A 311 16.71 10.84 -20.53
C SER A 311 16.71 11.62 -19.21
N LYS A 312 15.52 11.78 -18.62
CA LYS A 312 15.38 12.37 -17.28
C LYS A 312 16.12 11.53 -16.24
N GLU A 313 16.02 10.21 -16.33
CA GLU A 313 16.65 9.25 -15.44
C GLU A 313 18.18 9.38 -15.48
N PHE A 314 18.75 9.48 -16.69
CA PHE A 314 20.20 9.57 -16.84
C PHE A 314 20.75 10.95 -16.51
N VAL A 315 20.03 12.05 -16.81
CA VAL A 315 20.38 13.39 -16.30
C VAL A 315 20.42 13.40 -14.77
N SER A 316 19.40 12.82 -14.14
CA SER A 316 19.35 12.69 -12.67
C SER A 316 20.54 11.87 -12.15
N TYR A 317 20.89 10.78 -12.83
CA TYR A 317 22.03 9.96 -12.46
C TYR A 317 23.35 10.72 -12.59
N ILE A 318 23.62 11.39 -13.71
CA ILE A 318 24.84 12.22 -13.91
C ILE A 318 24.96 13.27 -12.80
N LEU A 319 23.87 14.00 -12.51
CA LEU A 319 23.85 14.99 -11.43
C LEU A 319 24.12 14.36 -10.08
N SER A 320 23.55 13.19 -9.79
CA SER A 320 23.79 12.48 -8.53
C SER A 320 25.26 12.07 -8.37
N VAL A 321 25.93 11.65 -9.46
CA VAL A 321 27.35 11.32 -9.43
C VAL A 321 28.16 12.58 -9.19
N TYR A 322 27.92 13.65 -9.95
CA TYR A 322 28.65 14.92 -9.83
C TYR A 322 28.51 15.56 -8.44
N LEU A 323 27.28 15.56 -7.89
CA LEU A 323 26.95 16.19 -6.61
C LEU A 323 27.11 15.26 -5.39
N SER A 324 27.60 14.03 -5.57
CA SER A 324 27.72 13.05 -4.48
C SER A 324 28.65 13.45 -3.33
N GLY A 325 29.35 14.59 -3.40
CA GLY A 325 30.02 15.20 -2.26
C GLY A 325 29.05 15.68 -1.19
N ASP A 326 27.97 16.34 -1.60
CA ASP A 326 27.01 17.03 -0.71
C ASP A 326 25.60 16.43 -0.78
N PHE A 327 25.32 15.59 -1.77
CA PHE A 327 24.00 14.98 -2.00
C PHE A 327 24.09 13.45 -2.02
N ILE A 328 22.94 12.82 -1.79
CA ILE A 328 22.71 11.38 -1.91
C ILE A 328 21.56 11.14 -2.88
N ILE A 329 21.62 10.01 -3.60
CA ILE A 329 20.52 9.57 -4.46
C ILE A 329 19.60 8.66 -3.66
N ILE A 330 18.31 8.96 -3.69
CA ILE A 330 17.24 8.10 -3.20
C ILE A 330 16.53 7.50 -4.41
N GLY A 331 16.22 6.21 -4.31
CA GLY A 331 15.68 5.40 -5.39
C GLY A 331 16.62 4.26 -5.75
N ASN A 332 16.06 3.13 -6.15
CA ASN A 332 16.87 1.99 -6.59
C ASN A 332 17.39 2.24 -8.02
N ILE A 333 18.72 2.19 -8.20
CA ILE A 333 19.38 2.50 -9.48
C ILE A 333 18.87 1.63 -10.63
N GLU A 334 18.75 0.32 -10.39
CA GLU A 334 18.27 -0.62 -11.39
C GLU A 334 16.82 -0.34 -11.78
N ASP A 335 15.92 -0.09 -10.82
CA ASP A 335 14.49 0.14 -11.10
C ASP A 335 14.25 1.36 -12.01
N VAL A 336 15.06 2.40 -11.85
CA VAL A 336 14.87 3.70 -12.53
C VAL A 336 15.59 3.72 -13.88
N ILE A 337 16.86 3.32 -13.93
CA ILE A 337 17.67 3.36 -15.16
C ILE A 337 17.30 2.24 -16.13
N LEU A 338 16.84 1.09 -15.64
CA LEU A 338 16.44 0.00 -16.53
C LEU A 338 15.01 0.18 -17.05
N PRO A 339 14.74 -0.23 -18.30
CA PRO A 339 13.39 -0.49 -18.78
C PRO A 339 12.65 -1.50 -17.89
N LYS A 340 11.37 -1.22 -17.59
CA LYS A 340 10.57 -2.01 -16.66
C LYS A 340 9.90 -3.19 -17.34
N PHE A 341 10.63 -4.29 -17.48
CA PHE A 341 10.07 -5.57 -17.96
C PHE A 341 9.64 -6.51 -16.83
N VAL A 342 10.28 -6.42 -15.65
CA VAL A 342 10.00 -7.26 -14.49
C VAL A 342 10.14 -6.44 -13.21
N ASN A 343 9.15 -6.54 -12.33
CA ASN A 343 9.16 -5.88 -11.03
C ASN A 343 9.63 -6.84 -9.93
N SER A 344 10.40 -6.30 -8.98
CA SER A 344 10.67 -6.97 -7.71
C SER A 344 9.37 -7.20 -6.94
N ARG A 345 9.25 -8.39 -6.34
CA ARG A 345 8.05 -8.79 -5.59
C ARG A 345 8.08 -8.36 -4.12
N ASN A 346 9.28 -8.21 -3.55
CA ASN A 346 9.48 -8.10 -2.10
C ASN A 346 9.81 -6.68 -1.62
N ARG A 347 9.85 -5.70 -2.52
CA ARG A 347 10.11 -4.29 -2.21
C ARG A 347 9.33 -3.36 -3.15
N HIS A 348 9.32 -2.07 -2.85
CA HIS A 348 8.88 -1.04 -3.79
C HIS A 348 9.76 -1.03 -5.05
N ASN A 349 9.16 -0.71 -6.21
CA ASN A 349 9.86 -0.59 -7.50
C ASN A 349 9.86 0.88 -7.91
N TRP A 350 10.99 1.56 -7.74
CA TRP A 350 11.11 3.01 -7.88
C TRP A 350 10.86 3.48 -9.31
N ASN A 351 10.15 4.59 -9.48
CA ASN A 351 9.94 5.24 -10.77
C ASN A 351 10.90 6.41 -11.00
N ASN A 352 11.32 7.09 -9.94
CA ASN A 352 12.14 8.29 -10.01
C ASN A 352 13.38 8.20 -9.11
N PHE A 353 14.36 9.04 -9.45
CA PHE A 353 15.44 9.40 -8.54
C PHE A 353 15.14 10.71 -7.82
N TYR A 354 15.59 10.80 -6.58
CA TYR A 354 15.55 12.01 -5.78
C TYR A 354 16.97 12.32 -5.29
N ILE A 355 17.49 13.48 -5.62
CA ILE A 355 18.85 13.89 -5.24
C ILE A 355 18.73 14.79 -4.02
N VAL A 356 18.98 14.22 -2.85
CA VAL A 356 18.67 14.81 -1.55
C VAL A 356 19.96 15.24 -0.87
N ASN A 357 19.93 16.38 -0.17
CA ASN A 357 21.09 16.87 0.57
C ASN A 357 21.50 15.86 1.66
N LYS A 358 22.81 15.62 1.82
CA LYS A 358 23.37 14.66 2.78
C LYS A 358 23.01 14.93 4.23
N LYS A 359 22.63 16.15 4.58
CA LYS A 359 22.07 16.47 5.90
C LYS A 359 20.87 15.59 6.27
N LEU A 360 20.15 15.07 5.27
CA LEU A 360 18.99 14.19 5.44
C LEU A 360 19.34 12.70 5.34
N SER A 361 20.63 12.33 5.39
CA SER A 361 21.06 10.92 5.36
C SER A 361 20.59 10.10 6.55
N GLU A 362 20.16 10.74 7.64
CA GLU A 362 19.57 10.07 8.80
C GLU A 362 18.12 9.60 8.58
N VAL A 363 17.49 9.99 7.46
CA VAL A 363 16.13 9.60 7.09
C VAL A 363 16.17 8.43 6.10
N ASP A 364 15.61 7.29 6.49
CA ASP A 364 15.52 6.10 5.64
C ASP A 364 14.26 6.13 4.75
N PHE A 365 14.37 6.88 3.65
CA PHE A 365 13.32 6.96 2.63
C PHE A 365 13.05 5.61 1.93
N ILE A 366 14.00 4.68 1.92
CA ILE A 366 13.83 3.37 1.30
C ILE A 366 12.89 2.52 2.16
N THR A 367 13.11 2.49 3.47
CA THR A 367 12.24 1.75 4.39
C THR A 367 10.85 2.40 4.48
N LEU A 368 10.76 3.74 4.50
CA LEU A 368 9.49 4.47 4.42
C LEU A 368 8.64 4.04 3.22
N THR A 369 9.23 4.07 2.01
CA THR A 369 8.51 3.71 0.77
C THR A 369 8.13 2.23 0.72
N ASN A 370 8.97 1.35 1.26
CA ASN A 370 8.63 -0.07 1.39
C ASN A 370 7.43 -0.30 2.33
N ASP A 371 7.36 0.37 3.49
CA ASP A 371 6.24 0.25 4.42
C ASP A 371 4.94 0.79 3.80
N ILE A 372 5.00 1.94 3.10
CA ILE A 372 3.85 2.49 2.38
C ILE A 372 3.36 1.52 1.29
N ASN A 373 4.27 0.99 0.47
CA ASN A 373 3.94 0.00 -0.55
C ASN A 373 3.28 -1.26 0.05
N ALA A 374 3.73 -1.70 1.23
CA ALA A 374 3.12 -2.82 1.94
C ALA A 374 1.68 -2.49 2.39
N ARG A 375 1.45 -1.30 2.98
CA ARG A 375 0.12 -0.82 3.39
C ARG A 375 -0.85 -0.67 2.23
N ILE A 376 -0.39 -0.18 1.07
CA ILE A 376 -1.22 -0.07 -0.14
C ILE A 376 -1.69 -1.46 -0.62
N LYS A 377 -0.82 -2.46 -0.52
CA LYS A 377 -1.11 -3.84 -0.92
C LYS A 377 -1.95 -4.59 0.10
N GLU A 378 -1.98 -4.13 1.35
CA GLU A 378 -2.77 -4.74 2.42
C GLU A 378 -4.27 -4.63 2.13
N ARG A 379 -5.03 -5.61 2.63
CA ARG A 379 -6.49 -5.58 2.56
C ARG A 379 -7.01 -4.56 3.57
N VAL A 380 -7.59 -3.46 3.07
CA VAL A 380 -8.15 -2.37 3.89
C VAL A 380 -9.68 -2.47 3.91
N GLU A 381 -10.23 -2.80 5.06
CA GLU A 381 -11.68 -2.95 5.27
C GLU A 381 -12.36 -1.63 5.66
N GLU A 382 -11.64 -0.73 6.32
CA GLU A 382 -12.10 0.61 6.66
C GLU A 382 -11.03 1.63 6.28
N THR A 383 -11.45 2.77 5.73
CA THR A 383 -10.52 3.87 5.45
C THR A 383 -9.91 4.34 6.76
N TYR A 384 -8.59 4.42 6.80
CA TYR A 384 -7.86 4.92 7.96
C TYR A 384 -6.83 5.95 7.51
N PHE A 385 -6.42 6.77 8.47
CA PHE A 385 -5.46 7.84 8.25
C PHE A 385 -4.64 8.03 9.52
N PHE A 386 -3.47 8.64 9.36
CA PHE A 386 -2.61 8.99 10.48
C PHE A 386 -1.67 10.14 10.08
N ASN A 387 -1.24 10.92 11.06
CA ASN A 387 -0.39 12.09 10.83
C ASN A 387 0.95 11.68 10.20
N PHE A 388 1.27 12.29 9.06
CA PHE A 388 2.42 11.89 8.25
C PHE A 388 3.75 12.30 8.87
N LYS A 389 3.86 13.46 9.54
CA LYS A 389 5.08 13.86 10.28
C LYS A 389 5.45 12.84 11.36
N SER A 390 4.47 12.47 12.18
CA SER A 390 4.63 11.46 13.23
C SER A 390 5.04 10.11 12.65
N TYR A 391 4.48 9.74 11.49
CA TYR A 391 4.85 8.51 10.80
C TYR A 391 6.26 8.56 10.21
N LEU A 392 6.64 9.66 9.55
CA LEU A 392 7.96 9.89 8.96
C LEU A 392 9.07 9.79 10.02
N SER A 393 8.83 10.30 11.23
CA SER A 393 9.79 10.22 12.34
C SER A 393 10.23 8.81 12.72
N LYS A 394 9.41 7.77 12.41
CA LYS A 394 9.75 6.36 12.67
C LYS A 394 10.86 5.83 11.78
N PHE A 395 11.16 6.53 10.69
CA PHE A 395 12.19 6.17 9.71
C PHE A 395 13.43 7.05 9.86
N MET A 396 13.61 7.68 11.03
CA MET A 396 14.79 8.49 11.36
C MET A 396 15.58 7.82 12.48
N ASN A 397 16.90 7.87 12.40
CA ASN A 397 17.75 7.35 13.47
C ASN A 397 17.67 8.20 14.75
N ASN A 398 17.72 9.53 14.61
CA ASN A 398 17.58 10.49 15.70
C ASN A 398 16.57 11.57 15.31
N PRO A 399 15.25 11.35 15.52
CA PRO A 399 14.25 12.31 15.11
C PRO A 399 14.34 13.58 15.97
N ASP A 400 14.60 14.71 15.32
CA ASP A 400 14.39 16.05 15.87
C ASP A 400 13.45 16.86 14.97
N ILE A 401 12.98 18.00 15.50
CA ILE A 401 11.99 18.84 14.81
C ILE A 401 12.55 19.42 13.52
N GLU A 402 13.81 19.84 13.49
CA GLU A 402 14.44 20.47 12.33
C GLU A 402 14.58 19.46 11.18
N LEU A 403 15.03 18.25 11.49
CA LEU A 403 15.14 17.15 10.52
C LEU A 403 13.78 16.75 9.96
N VAL A 404 12.74 16.70 10.82
CA VAL A 404 11.37 16.41 10.39
C VAL A 404 10.86 17.49 9.44
N GLU A 405 11.00 18.77 9.77
CA GLU A 405 10.53 19.85 8.90
C GLU A 405 11.30 19.91 7.57
N LEU A 406 12.61 19.64 7.57
CA LEU A 406 13.41 19.61 6.34
C LEU A 406 13.09 18.40 5.45
N SER A 407 12.79 17.24 6.03
CA SER A 407 12.52 16.00 5.28
C SER A 407 11.07 15.84 4.86
N PHE A 408 10.12 16.46 5.56
CA PHE A 408 8.68 16.38 5.29
C PHE A 408 8.30 16.69 3.83
N PRO A 409 8.67 17.84 3.23
CA PRO A 409 8.29 18.14 1.85
C PRO A 409 8.89 17.16 0.83
N ILE A 410 10.04 16.58 1.14
CA ILE A 410 10.69 15.56 0.30
C ILE A 410 9.94 14.24 0.40
N ALA A 411 9.60 13.82 1.62
CA ALA A 411 8.79 12.62 1.86
C ALA A 411 7.41 12.74 1.20
N GLU A 412 6.75 13.90 1.32
CA GLU A 412 5.47 14.18 0.67
C GLU A 412 5.58 14.06 -0.85
N LYS A 413 6.62 14.67 -1.44
CA LYS A 413 6.88 14.55 -2.88
C LYS A 413 7.11 13.11 -3.31
N ILE A 414 7.89 12.33 -2.55
CA ILE A 414 8.13 10.91 -2.84
C ILE A 414 6.81 10.13 -2.83
N ILE A 415 5.95 10.32 -1.83
CA ILE A 415 4.69 9.54 -1.78
C ILE A 415 3.73 9.90 -2.91
N TYR A 416 3.73 11.17 -3.34
CA TYR A 416 2.94 11.61 -4.48
C TYR A 416 3.50 11.05 -5.79
N ASP A 417 4.78 11.26 -6.05
CA ASP A 417 5.44 10.87 -7.31
C ASP A 417 5.51 9.33 -7.48
N GLU A 418 5.63 8.57 -6.39
CA GLU A 418 5.75 7.10 -6.43
C GLU A 418 4.42 6.35 -6.27
N PHE A 419 3.46 6.88 -5.51
CA PHE A 419 2.21 6.18 -5.18
C PHE A 419 0.94 6.94 -5.58
N GLY A 420 1.02 8.20 -5.99
CA GLY A 420 -0.16 9.05 -6.22
C GLY A 420 -0.96 9.33 -4.94
N LEU A 421 -0.30 9.27 -3.78
CA LEU A 421 -0.92 9.58 -2.50
C LEU A 421 -0.80 11.07 -2.19
N HIS A 422 -1.84 11.60 -1.56
CA HIS A 422 -1.91 12.99 -1.11
C HIS A 422 -2.16 13.03 0.40
N LEU A 423 -1.60 14.03 1.05
CA LEU A 423 -1.95 14.37 2.42
C LEU A 423 -3.28 15.13 2.44
N ASP A 424 -4.05 14.97 3.52
CA ASP A 424 -5.22 15.81 3.77
C ASP A 424 -4.82 17.18 4.37
N LEU A 425 -5.82 18.01 4.68
CA LEU A 425 -5.59 19.36 5.22
C LEU A 425 -4.94 19.36 6.62
N ASP A 426 -4.90 18.21 7.29
CA ASP A 426 -4.35 18.02 8.62
C ASP A 426 -3.03 17.21 8.58
N ASP A 427 -2.36 17.18 7.41
CA ASP A 427 -1.13 16.45 7.14
C ASP A 427 -1.24 14.93 7.37
N ASN A 428 -2.43 14.34 7.28
CA ASN A 428 -2.58 12.89 7.39
C ASN A 428 -2.43 12.21 6.04
N ILE A 429 -1.73 11.08 6.03
CA ILE A 429 -1.74 10.16 4.91
C ILE A 429 -2.98 9.26 5.00
N VAL A 430 -3.74 9.18 3.90
CA VAL A 430 -5.05 8.48 3.87
C VAL A 430 -4.97 7.20 3.07
N PHE A 431 -5.28 6.06 3.72
CA PHE A 431 -5.41 4.76 3.08
C PHE A 431 -6.89 4.41 2.93
N LYS A 432 -7.41 4.54 1.71
CA LYS A 432 -8.82 4.29 1.41
C LYS A 432 -9.12 2.79 1.46
N ARG A 433 -10.34 2.46 1.91
CA ARG A 433 -10.91 1.11 1.79
C ARG A 433 -10.74 0.58 0.35
N ASN A 434 -10.13 -0.60 0.22
CA ASN A 434 -9.93 -1.28 -1.07
C ASN A 434 -10.77 -2.56 -1.21
N THR A 435 -11.63 -2.85 -0.23
CA THR A 435 -12.54 -3.99 -0.24
C THR A 435 -13.99 -3.57 -0.46
N ILE A 436 -14.81 -4.47 -0.99
CA ILE A 436 -16.26 -4.26 -1.08
C ILE A 436 -16.87 -4.36 0.33
N LYS A 437 -17.76 -3.42 0.66
CA LYS A 437 -18.55 -3.44 1.89
C LYS A 437 -19.44 -4.67 1.95
N GLN A 438 -19.31 -5.43 3.03
CA GLN A 438 -20.04 -6.67 3.25
C GLN A 438 -21.47 -6.37 3.70
N ALA A 439 -22.38 -7.30 3.41
CA ALA A 439 -23.82 -7.14 3.70
C ALA A 439 -24.12 -6.86 5.18
N PHE A 440 -23.32 -7.43 6.10
CA PHE A 440 -23.51 -7.21 7.54
C PHE A 440 -23.13 -5.78 7.93
N GLU A 441 -22.13 -5.17 7.29
CA GLU A 441 -21.65 -3.82 7.64
C GLU A 441 -22.73 -2.77 7.38
N TYR A 442 -23.46 -2.89 6.27
CA TYR A 442 -24.64 -2.05 5.99
C TYR A 442 -25.73 -2.20 7.06
N SER A 443 -25.96 -3.44 7.50
CA SER A 443 -26.96 -3.74 8.52
C SER A 443 -26.53 -3.22 9.89
N TYR A 444 -25.23 -3.26 10.17
CA TYR A 444 -24.65 -2.83 11.44
C TYR A 444 -24.77 -1.31 11.55
N GLU A 445 -24.34 -0.58 10.54
CA GLU A 445 -24.43 0.89 10.49
C GLU A 445 -25.88 1.37 10.57
N ALA A 446 -26.79 0.75 9.82
CA ALA A 446 -28.20 1.09 9.86
C ALA A 446 -28.80 0.90 11.26
N LEU A 447 -28.50 -0.22 11.91
CA LEU A 447 -28.97 -0.51 13.27
C LEU A 447 -28.30 0.40 14.31
N ASP A 448 -27.02 0.72 14.17
CA ASP A 448 -26.32 1.65 15.05
C ASP A 448 -26.90 3.07 14.95
N LYS A 449 -27.20 3.54 13.74
CA LYS A 449 -27.87 4.83 13.50
C LYS A 449 -29.31 4.87 14.02
N LEU A 450 -30.01 3.74 14.08
CA LEU A 450 -31.33 3.68 14.73
C LEU A 450 -31.22 3.82 16.26
N GLY A 451 -30.09 3.42 16.85
CA GLY A 451 -29.80 3.59 18.28
C GLY A 451 -30.69 2.77 19.21
N LYS A 452 -31.52 1.86 18.69
CA LYS A 452 -32.44 1.02 19.46
C LYS A 452 -32.61 -0.34 18.79
N PRO A 453 -33.06 -1.37 19.53
CA PRO A 453 -33.41 -2.66 18.94
C PRO A 453 -34.57 -2.49 17.97
N SER A 454 -34.38 -2.95 16.73
CA SER A 454 -35.30 -2.69 15.63
C SER A 454 -35.63 -3.95 14.85
N LYS A 455 -36.80 -3.94 14.21
CA LYS A 455 -37.22 -5.03 13.32
C LYS A 455 -36.37 -5.03 12.04
N VAL A 456 -36.16 -6.20 11.43
CA VAL A 456 -35.38 -6.30 10.18
C VAL A 456 -35.95 -5.40 9.08
N GLU A 457 -37.26 -5.23 9.00
CA GLU A 457 -37.91 -4.33 8.04
C GLU A 457 -37.49 -2.86 8.25
N GLU A 458 -37.44 -2.39 9.50
CA GLU A 458 -37.01 -1.04 9.87
C GLU A 458 -35.52 -0.84 9.57
N ILE A 459 -34.69 -1.84 9.88
CA ILE A 459 -33.25 -1.83 9.55
C ILE A 459 -33.05 -1.76 8.03
N THR A 460 -33.82 -2.55 7.26
CA THR A 460 -33.75 -2.57 5.79
C THR A 460 -34.11 -1.22 5.20
N GLN A 461 -35.16 -0.58 5.72
CA GLN A 461 -35.53 0.77 5.29
C GLN A 461 -34.42 1.77 5.61
N LYS A 462 -33.80 1.66 6.79
CA LYS A 462 -32.69 2.52 7.16
C LYS A 462 -31.45 2.32 6.28
N ILE A 463 -31.19 1.10 5.82
CA ILE A 463 -30.15 0.82 4.81
C ILE A 463 -30.44 1.56 3.52
N PHE A 464 -31.69 1.54 3.02
CA PHE A 464 -32.04 2.27 1.78
C PHE A 464 -31.91 3.79 1.94
N GLU A 465 -32.20 4.33 3.12
CA GLU A 465 -31.97 5.75 3.43
C GLU A 465 -30.48 6.12 3.42
N LEU A 466 -29.63 5.33 4.08
CA LEU A 466 -28.20 5.61 4.21
C LEU A 466 -27.41 5.27 2.94
N HIS A 467 -27.85 4.24 2.20
CA HIS A 467 -27.14 3.66 1.06
C HIS A 467 -28.11 3.42 -0.11
N PRO A 468 -28.61 4.48 -0.80
CA PRO A 468 -29.64 4.36 -1.84
C PRO A 468 -29.25 3.45 -3.02
N ASN A 469 -27.95 3.33 -3.30
CA ASN A 469 -27.43 2.52 -4.39
C ASN A 469 -27.22 1.04 -4.03
N TYR A 470 -27.37 0.66 -2.75
CA TYR A 470 -27.16 -0.72 -2.29
C TYR A 470 -28.44 -1.55 -2.45
N LYS A 471 -28.39 -2.54 -3.34
CA LYS A 471 -29.54 -3.42 -3.63
C LYS A 471 -29.59 -4.58 -2.63
N THR A 472 -30.58 -4.55 -1.73
CA THR A 472 -30.82 -5.63 -0.75
C THR A 472 -32.32 -5.87 -0.53
N ASP A 473 -32.66 -6.84 0.31
CA ASP A 473 -34.03 -7.15 0.74
C ASP A 473 -34.04 -7.67 2.19
N VAL A 474 -35.23 -7.73 2.81
CA VAL A 474 -35.40 -8.15 4.21
C VAL A 474 -34.78 -9.52 4.50
N LYS A 475 -34.84 -10.48 3.56
CA LYS A 475 -34.28 -11.82 3.77
C LYS A 475 -32.76 -11.78 3.77
N LYS A 476 -32.15 -11.03 2.85
CA LYS A 476 -30.70 -10.84 2.77
C LYS A 476 -30.14 -10.11 3.98
N VAL A 477 -30.83 -9.05 4.44
CA VAL A 477 -30.47 -8.32 5.66
C VAL A 477 -30.57 -9.23 6.89
N SER A 478 -31.66 -9.98 7.04
CA SER A 478 -31.80 -10.95 8.13
C SER A 478 -30.66 -11.99 8.15
N ALA A 479 -30.30 -12.51 6.97
CA ALA A 479 -29.26 -13.53 6.84
C ALA A 479 -27.83 -13.00 7.10
N SER A 480 -27.58 -11.70 6.93
CA SER A 480 -26.28 -11.08 7.19
C SER A 480 -26.04 -10.78 8.67
N MET A 481 -27.10 -10.61 9.48
CA MET A 481 -27.01 -10.23 10.89
C MET A 481 -26.66 -11.42 11.81
N LYS A 482 -25.39 -11.81 11.83
CA LYS A 482 -24.91 -12.93 12.66
C LYS A 482 -24.25 -12.44 13.94
N ARG A 483 -24.23 -13.30 14.97
CA ARG A 483 -23.58 -13.00 16.25
C ARG A 483 -22.09 -12.68 16.14
N LYS A 484 -21.38 -13.37 15.26
CA LYS A 484 -19.95 -13.13 15.01
C LYS A 484 -19.67 -11.73 14.44
N ASP A 485 -20.68 -11.13 13.82
CA ASP A 485 -20.61 -9.81 13.19
C ASP A 485 -21.22 -8.73 14.11
N GLY A 486 -21.38 -9.03 15.40
CA GLY A 486 -21.80 -8.08 16.44
C GLY A 486 -23.31 -7.93 16.65
N PHE A 487 -24.16 -8.78 16.05
CA PHE A 487 -25.61 -8.70 16.21
C PHE A 487 -26.15 -9.66 17.27
N VAL A 488 -27.21 -9.25 17.98
CA VAL A 488 -27.96 -10.12 18.91
C VAL A 488 -29.46 -10.08 18.63
N PRO A 489 -30.13 -11.23 18.46
CA PRO A 489 -31.58 -11.25 18.26
C PRO A 489 -32.30 -10.97 19.58
N VAL A 490 -33.39 -10.20 19.56
CA VAL A 490 -34.27 -9.97 20.71
C VAL A 490 -35.46 -10.92 20.60
N GLY A 491 -35.39 -12.05 21.32
CA GLY A 491 -36.43 -13.08 21.27
C GLY A 491 -36.50 -13.81 19.92
N ARG A 492 -37.73 -14.01 19.42
CA ARG A 492 -38.02 -14.71 18.15
C ARG A 492 -38.89 -13.84 17.21
N THR A 493 -38.74 -12.52 17.30
CA THR A 493 -39.64 -11.55 16.65
C THR A 493 -38.98 -10.78 15.51
N SER A 494 -37.89 -11.31 14.93
CA SER A 494 -37.11 -10.63 13.89
C SER A 494 -36.63 -9.22 14.31
N ILE A 495 -36.44 -9.02 15.62
CA ILE A 495 -35.86 -7.80 16.19
C ILE A 495 -34.40 -8.11 16.49
N PHE A 496 -33.51 -7.20 16.09
CA PHE A 496 -32.08 -7.29 16.35
C PHE A 496 -31.61 -6.05 17.11
N GLY A 497 -30.61 -6.24 17.96
CA GLY A 497 -29.80 -5.18 18.55
C GLY A 497 -28.32 -5.46 18.35
N LEU A 498 -27.47 -4.51 18.74
CA LEU A 498 -26.02 -4.68 18.70
C LEU A 498 -25.52 -5.30 20.00
N LYS A 499 -24.50 -6.15 19.90
CA LYS A 499 -23.89 -6.82 21.05
C LYS A 499 -23.27 -5.82 22.02
N LYS A 500 -22.68 -4.72 21.52
CA LYS A 500 -22.11 -3.64 22.33
C LYS A 500 -23.13 -3.00 23.28
N TRP A 501 -24.41 -2.96 22.90
CA TRP A 501 -25.48 -2.39 23.72
C TRP A 501 -25.75 -3.16 25.00
N GLU A 502 -25.33 -4.42 25.13
CA GLU A 502 -25.47 -5.15 26.40
C GLU A 502 -24.60 -4.54 27.53
N ASN A 503 -23.59 -3.74 27.17
CA ASN A 503 -22.73 -3.00 28.10
C ASN A 503 -22.98 -1.48 28.09
N GLU A 504 -23.57 -0.95 27.00
CA GLU A 504 -23.77 0.50 26.81
C GLU A 504 -25.19 0.97 27.16
N VAL A 505 -26.19 0.08 27.07
CA VAL A 505 -27.61 0.44 27.23
C VAL A 505 -28.18 -0.28 28.46
N GLU A 506 -28.69 0.51 29.40
CA GLU A 506 -29.38 -0.03 30.58
C GLU A 506 -30.59 -0.87 30.17
N ASP A 507 -30.81 -1.98 30.87
CA ASP A 507 -31.92 -2.91 30.62
C ASP A 507 -31.98 -3.49 29.20
N PHE A 508 -30.87 -3.49 28.45
CA PHE A 508 -30.76 -4.22 27.19
C PHE A 508 -30.04 -5.56 27.37
N LYS A 509 -30.67 -6.64 26.89
CA LYS A 509 -30.03 -7.94 26.76
C LYS A 509 -30.56 -8.73 25.58
N GLY A 510 -29.63 -9.24 24.76
CA GLY A 510 -29.91 -10.08 23.61
C GLY A 510 -30.35 -11.49 24.00
N GLY A 511 -30.88 -12.22 23.02
CA GLY A 511 -31.29 -13.60 23.14
C GLY A 511 -32.76 -13.82 23.53
N THR A 512 -33.06 -15.04 23.94
CA THR A 512 -34.41 -15.49 24.30
C THR A 512 -34.57 -15.53 25.82
N ILE A 513 -35.81 -15.65 26.30
CA ILE A 513 -36.10 -15.88 27.72
C ILE A 513 -35.27 -17.04 28.28
N ARG A 514 -35.08 -18.12 27.51
CA ARG A 514 -34.26 -19.27 27.91
C ARG A 514 -32.79 -18.93 28.07
N SER A 515 -32.20 -18.14 27.16
CA SER A 515 -30.78 -17.78 27.28
C SER A 515 -30.54 -16.83 28.45
N ILE A 516 -31.45 -15.87 28.67
CA ILE A 516 -31.39 -14.94 29.82
C ILE A 516 -31.54 -15.73 31.14
N ALA A 517 -32.48 -16.68 31.19
CA ALA A 517 -32.67 -17.55 32.35
C ALA A 517 -31.44 -18.44 32.61
N ASN A 518 -30.84 -19.00 31.56
CA ASN A 518 -29.63 -19.82 31.68
C ASN A 518 -28.46 -19.01 32.25
N GLU A 519 -28.24 -17.81 31.75
CA GLU A 519 -27.20 -16.91 32.26
C GLU A 519 -27.40 -16.57 33.73
N TYR A 520 -28.62 -16.17 34.12
CA TYR A 520 -28.96 -15.86 35.50
C TYR A 520 -28.70 -17.05 36.44
N LEU A 521 -29.13 -18.25 36.03
CA LEU A 521 -28.94 -19.48 36.81
C LEU A 521 -27.50 -19.98 36.80
N MET A 522 -26.69 -19.68 35.76
CA MET A 522 -25.27 -20.02 35.77
C MET A 522 -24.52 -19.28 36.88
N ASN A 523 -24.90 -18.03 37.13
CA ASN A 523 -24.32 -17.17 38.17
C ASN A 523 -24.86 -17.45 39.58
N SER A 524 -25.71 -18.47 39.76
CA SER A 524 -26.25 -18.89 41.05
C SER A 524 -25.83 -20.31 41.37
N ASP A 525 -25.30 -20.56 42.56
CA ASP A 525 -24.90 -21.90 43.00
C ASP A 525 -26.08 -22.76 43.48
N GLU A 526 -27.21 -22.12 43.81
CA GLU A 526 -28.45 -22.77 44.20
C GLU A 526 -29.54 -22.58 43.14
N PRO A 527 -30.56 -23.48 43.07
CA PRO A 527 -31.75 -23.23 42.27
C PRO A 527 -32.43 -21.94 42.69
N LYS A 528 -33.00 -21.19 41.75
CA LYS A 528 -33.72 -19.94 42.05
C LYS A 528 -35.22 -20.12 41.94
N HIS A 529 -35.97 -19.40 42.77
CA HIS A 529 -37.42 -19.42 42.67
C HIS A 529 -37.85 -18.77 41.34
N ILE A 530 -38.93 -19.25 40.74
CA ILE A 530 -39.46 -18.71 39.48
C ILE A 530 -39.75 -17.21 39.55
N SER A 531 -40.13 -16.69 40.73
CA SER A 531 -40.38 -15.26 40.94
C SER A 531 -39.11 -14.42 40.85
N ASP A 532 -37.98 -14.88 41.43
CA ASP A 532 -36.68 -14.19 41.34
C ASP A 532 -36.20 -14.16 39.88
N LEU A 533 -36.34 -15.30 39.20
CA LEU A 533 -36.02 -15.45 37.79
C LEU A 533 -36.90 -14.52 36.92
N THR A 534 -38.18 -14.41 37.26
CA THR A 534 -39.13 -13.52 36.57
C THR A 534 -38.76 -12.07 36.77
N GLN A 535 -38.45 -11.64 37.99
CA GLN A 535 -38.02 -10.27 38.28
C GLN A 535 -36.77 -9.89 37.46
N TYR A 536 -35.81 -10.80 37.33
CA TYR A 536 -34.62 -10.57 36.50
C TYR A 536 -34.96 -10.48 35.00
N ILE A 537 -35.79 -11.38 34.49
CA ILE A 537 -36.16 -11.43 33.06
C ILE A 537 -37.00 -10.22 32.65
N LEU A 538 -37.89 -9.74 33.53
CA LEU A 538 -38.78 -8.60 33.24
C LEU A 538 -38.03 -7.30 32.98
N LYS A 539 -36.80 -7.12 33.52
CA LYS A 539 -35.91 -6.00 33.17
C LYS A 539 -35.71 -5.90 31.66
N TYR A 540 -35.45 -7.04 31.02
CA TYR A 540 -35.15 -7.12 29.60
C TYR A 540 -36.37 -7.47 28.73
N ARG A 541 -37.42 -8.07 29.32
CA ARG A 541 -38.62 -8.58 28.62
C ARG A 541 -39.90 -8.20 29.39
N PRO A 542 -40.25 -6.90 29.45
CA PRO A 542 -41.29 -6.39 30.35
C PRO A 542 -42.70 -6.92 30.05
N THR A 543 -42.96 -7.40 28.84
CA THR A 543 -44.26 -7.94 28.41
C THR A 543 -44.49 -9.42 28.78
N SER A 544 -43.51 -10.07 29.41
CA SER A 544 -43.64 -11.47 29.87
C SER A 544 -44.32 -11.56 31.24
N ASN A 545 -44.55 -12.78 31.72
CA ASN A 545 -45.04 -13.02 33.09
C ASN A 545 -44.55 -14.38 33.63
N GLU A 546 -44.63 -14.56 34.94
CA GLU A 546 -44.13 -15.74 35.65
C GLU A 546 -44.62 -17.07 35.05
N LYS A 547 -45.93 -17.19 34.78
CA LYS A 547 -46.51 -18.38 34.16
C LYS A 547 -45.92 -18.63 32.79
N SER A 548 -45.86 -17.62 31.93
CA SER A 548 -45.35 -17.75 30.57
C SER A 548 -43.87 -18.15 30.55
N ILE A 549 -43.06 -17.59 31.47
CA ILE A 549 -41.63 -17.92 31.62
C ILE A 549 -41.51 -19.37 32.08
N TYR A 550 -42.20 -19.76 33.15
CA TYR A 550 -42.17 -21.12 33.69
C TYR A 550 -42.49 -22.16 32.61
N TYR A 551 -43.60 -21.99 31.88
CA TYR A 551 -43.97 -22.90 30.81
C TYR A 551 -42.96 -22.87 29.65
N ASN A 552 -42.43 -21.71 29.27
CA ASN A 552 -41.44 -21.58 28.19
C ASN A 552 -40.15 -22.35 28.47
N LEU A 553 -39.68 -22.32 29.73
CA LEU A 553 -38.53 -23.09 30.20
C LEU A 553 -38.83 -24.58 30.27
N ARG A 554 -40.06 -24.97 30.63
CA ARG A 554 -40.46 -26.37 30.79
C ARG A 554 -40.58 -27.13 29.46
N ILE A 555 -41.00 -26.44 28.40
CA ILE A 555 -41.04 -26.99 27.03
C ILE A 555 -39.68 -26.89 26.32
N ASP A 556 -38.59 -26.71 27.06
CA ASP A 556 -37.25 -26.68 26.48
C ASP A 556 -36.79 -28.09 26.09
N GLU A 557 -36.78 -28.35 24.79
CA GLU A 557 -36.36 -29.63 24.21
C GLU A 557 -34.89 -29.98 24.50
N SER A 558 -34.05 -28.97 24.75
CA SER A 558 -32.65 -29.18 25.13
C SER A 558 -32.48 -29.74 26.54
N GLN A 559 -33.57 -29.78 27.33
CA GLN A 559 -33.59 -30.21 28.73
C GLN A 559 -32.51 -29.51 29.58
N SER A 560 -32.23 -28.24 29.29
CA SER A 560 -31.20 -27.48 29.99
C SER A 560 -31.56 -27.18 31.45
N PHE A 561 -32.86 -27.21 31.78
CA PHE A 561 -33.40 -26.81 33.07
C PHE A 561 -33.87 -28.03 33.88
N ILE A 562 -33.63 -28.00 35.19
CA ILE A 562 -34.19 -28.92 36.19
C ILE A 562 -35.22 -28.12 37.00
N PHE A 563 -36.39 -28.73 37.20
CA PHE A 563 -37.46 -28.17 38.02
C PHE A 563 -37.49 -28.90 39.36
N PHE A 564 -37.61 -28.14 40.43
CA PHE A 564 -37.70 -28.62 41.81
C PHE A 564 -39.09 -28.32 42.38
N LYS A 565 -39.45 -28.97 43.49
CA LYS A 565 -40.67 -28.64 44.23
C LYS A 565 -40.64 -27.17 44.68
N ASN A 566 -41.82 -26.62 44.97
CA ASN A 566 -41.99 -25.21 45.36
C ASN A 566 -41.47 -24.21 44.31
N SER A 567 -41.59 -24.54 43.02
CA SER A 567 -41.30 -23.64 41.90
C SER A 567 -39.85 -23.13 41.80
N TYR A 568 -38.88 -23.89 42.30
CA TYR A 568 -37.47 -23.63 42.10
C TYR A 568 -36.96 -24.22 40.79
N ILE A 569 -36.06 -23.51 40.11
CA ILE A 569 -35.49 -23.90 38.82
C ILE A 569 -33.97 -23.81 38.89
N GLY A 570 -33.31 -24.86 38.40
CA GLY A 570 -31.86 -24.90 38.21
C GLY A 570 -31.48 -25.34 36.80
N LEU A 571 -30.19 -25.39 36.53
CA LEU A 571 -29.57 -25.94 35.32
C LEU A 571 -29.12 -27.38 35.51
N LYS A 572 -29.39 -28.24 34.52
CA LYS A 572 -29.08 -29.68 34.55
C LYS A 572 -27.59 -30.01 34.68
N LYS A 573 -26.73 -29.11 34.22
CA LYS A 573 -25.27 -29.24 34.26
C LYS A 573 -24.64 -28.91 35.62
N LYS A 574 -25.39 -28.31 36.57
CA LYS A 574 -24.89 -28.02 37.92
C LYS A 574 -25.43 -29.06 38.90
N LYS A 575 -24.66 -29.30 39.97
CA LYS A 575 -25.08 -30.12 41.11
C LYS A 575 -25.68 -29.20 42.17
N TYR A 576 -26.74 -29.66 42.84
CA TYR A 576 -27.44 -28.89 43.87
C TYR A 576 -27.54 -29.72 45.16
N PRO A 577 -27.69 -29.07 46.32
CA PRO A 577 -27.81 -29.79 47.58
C PRO A 577 -29.11 -30.61 47.67
N ASP A 578 -29.09 -31.70 48.43
CA ASP A 578 -30.17 -32.70 48.52
C ASP A 578 -31.48 -32.18 49.14
N ASN A 579 -31.45 -30.99 49.76
CA ASN A 579 -32.64 -30.32 50.28
C ASN A 579 -33.62 -29.89 49.16
N PHE A 580 -33.15 -29.73 47.92
CA PHE A 580 -33.99 -29.42 46.77
C PHE A 580 -34.51 -30.70 46.10
N LYS A 581 -35.77 -31.04 46.38
CA LYS A 581 -36.42 -32.21 45.77
C LYS A 581 -36.80 -31.93 44.31
N ILE A 582 -36.29 -32.74 43.38
CA ILE A 582 -36.63 -32.66 41.95
C ILE A 582 -38.13 -32.89 41.77
N LEU A 583 -38.76 -32.08 40.93
CA LEU A 583 -40.17 -32.18 40.56
C LEU A 583 -40.37 -33.41 39.66
N THR A 584 -41.10 -34.41 40.14
CA THR A 584 -41.42 -35.62 39.38
C THR A 584 -42.79 -35.51 38.69
N LYS A 585 -43.08 -36.37 37.71
CA LYS A 585 -44.40 -36.39 37.03
C LYS A 585 -45.55 -36.64 38.00
N SER A 586 -45.33 -37.39 39.08
CA SER A 586 -46.30 -37.69 40.14
C SER A 586 -46.55 -36.52 41.10
N ASP A 587 -45.69 -35.50 41.13
CA ASP A 587 -45.89 -34.28 41.94
C ASP A 587 -46.80 -33.25 41.23
N LEU A 588 -47.20 -33.54 39.98
CA LEU A 588 -48.16 -32.73 39.26
C LEU A 588 -49.54 -33.11 39.77
N ILE A 589 -50.20 -32.18 40.48
CA ILE A 589 -51.61 -32.28 40.91
C ILE A 589 -52.40 -33.07 39.87
N GLU A 590 -52.97 -34.21 40.29
CA GLU A 590 -53.72 -35.14 39.44
C GLU A 590 -54.63 -34.35 38.49
N GLN A 591 -54.31 -34.39 37.18
CA GLN A 591 -55.31 -34.05 36.19
C GLN A 591 -56.41 -35.09 36.36
N MET A 592 -57.60 -34.64 36.77
CA MET A 592 -58.83 -35.47 36.72
C MET A 592 -58.82 -36.30 35.43
N SER A 593 -59.01 -37.60 35.56
CA SER A 593 -59.00 -38.53 34.43
C SER A 593 -60.04 -38.12 33.39
N TRP A 594 -59.94 -38.67 32.18
CA TRP A 594 -60.95 -38.38 31.17
C TRP A 594 -62.33 -38.83 31.66
N GLU A 595 -62.36 -39.97 32.34
CA GLU A 595 -63.52 -40.64 32.92
C GLU A 595 -64.15 -39.78 34.03
N ASP A 596 -63.35 -39.21 34.93
CA ASP A 596 -63.85 -38.31 35.99
C ASP A 596 -64.49 -37.05 35.40
N ARG A 597 -63.86 -36.47 34.37
CA ARG A 597 -64.41 -35.27 33.70
C ARG A 597 -65.66 -35.60 32.88
N TYR A 598 -65.70 -36.78 32.26
CA TYR A 598 -66.89 -37.27 31.58
C TYR A 598 -68.04 -37.45 32.57
N ASN A 599 -67.78 -38.03 33.74
CA ASN A 599 -68.78 -38.20 34.79
C ASN A 599 -69.31 -36.85 35.30
N LEU A 600 -68.45 -35.85 35.50
CA LEU A 600 -68.89 -34.49 35.82
C LEU A 600 -69.77 -33.88 34.72
N LEU A 601 -69.43 -34.12 33.44
CA LEU A 601 -70.25 -33.69 32.32
C LEU A 601 -71.61 -34.40 32.35
N VAL A 602 -71.67 -35.71 32.53
CA VAL A 602 -72.93 -36.48 32.61
C VAL A 602 -73.79 -36.01 33.79
N LEU A 603 -73.20 -35.78 34.97
CA LEU A 603 -73.87 -35.20 36.13
C LEU A 603 -74.46 -33.82 35.80
N PHE A 604 -73.68 -32.94 35.18
CA PHE A 604 -74.16 -31.64 34.73
C PHE A 604 -75.34 -31.77 33.74
N LEU A 605 -75.22 -32.63 32.73
CA LEU A 605 -76.26 -32.87 31.74
C LEU A 605 -77.55 -33.42 32.36
N SER A 606 -77.43 -34.28 33.38
CA SER A 606 -78.58 -34.85 34.09
C SER A 606 -79.32 -33.80 34.93
N LYS A 607 -78.60 -32.84 35.50
CA LYS A 607 -79.16 -31.79 36.35
C LYS A 607 -79.74 -30.63 35.55
N GLU A 608 -78.99 -30.13 34.58
CA GLU A 608 -79.30 -28.89 33.87
C GLU A 608 -80.06 -29.14 32.55
N ASN A 609 -80.12 -30.40 32.09
CA ASN A 609 -80.79 -30.84 30.85
C ASN A 609 -80.40 -30.03 29.59
N ARG A 610 -79.17 -29.52 29.56
CA ARG A 610 -78.58 -28.75 28.45
C ARG A 610 -77.06 -28.93 28.44
N LEU A 611 -76.40 -28.65 27.32
CA LEU A 611 -74.93 -28.60 27.28
C LEU A 611 -74.38 -27.41 28.11
N PRO A 612 -73.15 -27.52 28.65
CA PRO A 612 -72.47 -26.41 29.33
C PRO A 612 -72.32 -25.17 28.41
N LEU A 613 -72.32 -23.98 29.00
CA LEU A 613 -72.12 -22.68 28.33
C LEU A 613 -70.79 -22.02 28.75
N SER A 614 -70.41 -20.95 28.06
CA SER A 614 -69.14 -20.23 28.30
C SER A 614 -69.29 -18.79 28.80
N ILE A 615 -70.52 -18.28 28.91
CA ILE A 615 -70.83 -16.87 29.20
C ILE A 615 -71.92 -16.84 30.27
N ASN A 616 -71.79 -15.93 31.25
CA ASN A 616 -72.73 -15.73 32.36
C ASN A 616 -73.02 -16.99 33.19
N VAL A 617 -72.02 -17.87 33.33
CA VAL A 617 -72.13 -19.12 34.10
C VAL A 617 -70.95 -19.31 35.04
N PRO A 618 -71.09 -20.11 36.13
CA PRO A 618 -70.01 -20.37 37.07
C PRO A 618 -68.77 -20.97 36.40
N GLU A 619 -67.60 -20.77 37.01
CA GLU A 619 -66.30 -21.19 36.46
C GLU A 619 -66.24 -22.71 36.19
N GLU A 620 -66.89 -23.52 37.03
CA GLU A 620 -66.97 -24.97 36.86
C GLU A 620 -67.71 -25.38 35.58
N GLU A 621 -68.76 -24.63 35.19
CA GLU A 621 -69.46 -24.85 33.92
C GLU A 621 -68.57 -24.45 32.73
N VAL A 622 -67.84 -23.34 32.83
CA VAL A 622 -66.89 -22.90 31.79
C VAL A 622 -65.78 -23.93 31.57
N LYS A 623 -65.31 -24.58 32.63
CA LYS A 623 -64.32 -25.68 32.56
C LYS A 623 -64.89 -26.89 31.79
N LEU A 624 -66.13 -27.29 32.07
CA LEU A 624 -66.82 -28.37 31.33
C LEU A 624 -67.04 -27.99 29.86
N TYR A 625 -67.46 -26.76 29.56
CA TYR A 625 -67.61 -26.25 28.20
C TYR A 625 -66.30 -26.34 27.40
N ARG A 626 -65.20 -25.86 27.98
CA ARG A 626 -63.87 -25.90 27.33
C ARG A 626 -63.43 -27.35 27.09
N TRP A 627 -63.58 -28.22 28.09
CA TRP A 627 -63.17 -29.61 27.98
C TRP A 627 -63.99 -30.38 26.92
N MET A 628 -65.31 -30.17 26.88
CA MET A 628 -66.21 -30.76 25.89
C MET A 628 -65.85 -30.34 24.45
N ASN A 629 -65.54 -29.06 24.22
CA ASN A 629 -65.12 -28.57 22.90
C ASN A 629 -63.76 -29.13 22.46
N VAL A 630 -62.85 -29.38 23.41
CA VAL A 630 -61.59 -30.08 23.12
C VAL A 630 -61.86 -31.51 22.66
N GLN A 631 -62.81 -32.24 23.29
CA GLN A 631 -63.16 -33.60 22.84
C GLN A 631 -63.74 -33.58 21.42
N LYS A 632 -64.66 -32.64 21.14
CA LYS A 632 -65.22 -32.44 19.79
C LYS A 632 -64.13 -32.25 18.73
N ARG A 633 -63.14 -31.40 19.01
CA ARG A 633 -62.00 -31.18 18.09
C ARG A 633 -61.13 -32.43 17.92
N LYS A 634 -60.93 -33.21 18.98
CA LYS A 634 -60.16 -34.47 18.90
C LYS A 634 -60.86 -35.51 18.02
N ILE A 635 -62.18 -35.61 18.09
CA ILE A 635 -62.99 -36.47 17.21
C ILE A 635 -62.79 -36.05 15.74
N THR A 636 -62.90 -34.76 15.43
CA THR A 636 -62.72 -34.25 14.04
C THR A 636 -61.33 -34.54 13.49
N LEU A 637 -60.31 -34.66 14.36
CA LEU A 637 -58.93 -34.96 13.99
C LEU A 637 -58.58 -36.45 14.05
N GLY A 638 -59.52 -37.33 14.41
CA GLY A 638 -59.29 -38.77 14.59
C GLY A 638 -58.32 -39.11 15.73
N LYS A 639 -58.28 -38.27 16.79
CA LYS A 639 -57.31 -38.36 17.91
C LYS A 639 -57.94 -38.79 19.24
N LEU A 640 -59.18 -39.25 19.22
CA LEU A 640 -59.89 -39.80 20.37
C LEU A 640 -60.19 -41.27 20.06
N ASP A 641 -60.05 -42.15 21.04
CA ASP A 641 -60.35 -43.57 20.88
C ASP A 641 -61.84 -43.81 20.55
N GLU A 642 -62.15 -44.98 20.00
CA GLU A 642 -63.49 -45.31 19.48
C GLU A 642 -64.56 -45.28 20.57
N GLU A 643 -64.29 -45.83 21.76
CA GLU A 643 -65.24 -45.84 22.87
C GLU A 643 -65.57 -44.41 23.36
N LYS A 644 -64.55 -43.58 23.60
CA LYS A 644 -64.77 -42.18 24.04
C LYS A 644 -65.39 -41.33 22.94
N THR A 645 -65.10 -41.63 21.69
CA THR A 645 -65.74 -41.00 20.54
C THR A 645 -67.23 -41.31 20.51
N HIS A 646 -67.62 -42.57 20.71
CA HIS A 646 -69.03 -42.96 20.81
C HIS A 646 -69.74 -42.21 21.95
N LEU A 647 -69.17 -42.22 23.16
CA LEU A 647 -69.74 -41.59 24.36
C LEU A 647 -70.00 -40.08 24.20
N ILE A 648 -69.08 -39.36 23.55
CA ILE A 648 -69.22 -37.92 23.31
C ILE A 648 -70.18 -37.64 22.16
N THR A 649 -70.16 -38.48 21.12
CA THR A 649 -71.04 -38.33 19.96
C THR A 649 -72.50 -38.53 20.36
N GLU A 650 -72.78 -39.53 21.20
CA GLU A 650 -74.11 -39.80 21.75
C GLU A 650 -74.67 -38.61 22.56
N ILE A 651 -73.84 -37.97 23.39
CA ILE A 651 -74.22 -36.72 24.09
C ILE A 651 -74.59 -35.63 23.07
N PHE A 652 -73.77 -35.43 22.04
CA PHE A 652 -74.07 -34.39 21.06
C PHE A 652 -75.32 -34.70 20.25
N GLU A 653 -75.57 -35.95 19.87
CA GLU A 653 -76.79 -36.37 19.19
C GLU A 653 -78.02 -36.12 20.06
N LYS A 654 -77.97 -36.55 21.32
CA LYS A 654 -79.07 -36.41 22.29
C LYS A 654 -79.43 -34.95 22.58
N TYR A 655 -78.43 -34.08 22.72
CA TYR A 655 -78.65 -32.66 23.07
C TYR A 655 -78.59 -31.71 21.86
N SER A 656 -78.45 -32.22 20.63
CA SER A 656 -78.37 -31.44 19.38
C SER A 656 -79.60 -30.59 19.08
N LYS A 657 -80.79 -31.01 19.54
CA LYS A 657 -82.08 -30.35 19.25
C LYS A 657 -82.45 -29.21 20.22
N ILE A 658 -81.70 -29.01 21.31
CA ILE A 658 -82.09 -28.12 22.42
C ILE A 658 -81.26 -26.82 22.45
N ASN A 659 -80.13 -26.75 21.76
CA ASN A 659 -79.25 -25.57 21.78
C ASN A 659 -79.22 -24.87 20.41
N GLY A 660 -79.95 -23.76 20.32
CA GLY A 660 -79.94 -22.84 19.19
C GLY A 660 -78.53 -22.38 18.81
N ARG A 661 -78.34 -22.11 17.51
CA ARG A 661 -77.10 -21.56 16.92
C ARG A 661 -76.61 -20.36 17.77
N ARG A 662 -75.31 -20.36 18.10
CA ARG A 662 -74.51 -19.26 18.71
C ARG A 662 -75.26 -17.92 18.81
N LEU A 663 -75.50 -17.45 20.04
CA LEU A 663 -75.64 -16.02 20.31
C LEU A 663 -74.34 -15.33 19.88
N SER A 664 -74.37 -14.72 18.70
CA SER A 664 -73.30 -13.90 18.12
C SER A 664 -73.55 -12.45 18.52
N ASN A 665 -72.50 -11.67 18.82
CA ASN A 665 -72.51 -10.20 18.95
C ASN A 665 -72.89 -9.51 17.62
N SER A 666 -73.97 -9.92 16.95
CA SER A 666 -74.38 -9.35 15.66
C SER A 666 -74.77 -7.89 15.83
N ASP A 667 -75.38 -7.51 16.96
CA ASP A 667 -75.82 -6.14 17.24
C ASP A 667 -74.69 -5.10 17.24
N GLU A 668 -73.54 -5.40 17.85
CA GLU A 668 -72.36 -4.51 17.85
C GLU A 668 -71.78 -4.38 16.44
N LYS A 669 -71.68 -5.51 15.71
CA LYS A 669 -71.15 -5.50 14.34
C LYS A 669 -72.05 -4.77 13.34
N TYR A 670 -73.38 -4.83 13.53
CA TYR A 670 -74.32 -4.02 12.76
C TYR A 670 -74.06 -2.52 13.00
N ASN A 671 -73.80 -2.10 14.24
CA ASN A 671 -73.50 -0.71 14.57
C ASN A 671 -72.13 -0.27 14.01
N GLU A 672 -71.09 -1.11 14.13
CA GLU A 672 -69.78 -0.83 13.52
C GLU A 672 -69.88 -0.66 12.00
N LEU A 673 -70.65 -1.52 11.33
CA LEU A 673 -70.86 -1.44 9.89
C LEU A 673 -71.63 -0.17 9.51
N ILE A 674 -72.66 0.22 10.25
CA ILE A 674 -73.40 1.47 10.03
C ILE A 674 -72.47 2.69 10.18
N SER A 675 -71.65 2.72 11.24
CA SER A 675 -70.68 3.78 11.47
C SER A 675 -69.65 3.86 10.34
N PHE A 676 -69.14 2.69 9.88
CA PHE A 676 -68.21 2.61 8.76
C PHE A 676 -68.82 3.18 7.48
N LEU A 677 -70.05 2.78 7.11
CA LEU A 677 -70.71 3.25 5.89
C LEU A 677 -70.96 4.76 5.90
N LYS A 678 -71.30 5.33 7.07
CA LYS A 678 -71.52 6.77 7.23
C LYS A 678 -70.23 7.58 7.17
N LEU A 679 -69.11 7.04 7.64
CA LEU A 679 -67.84 7.75 7.76
C LEU A 679 -67.02 7.63 6.46
N GLU A 680 -67.01 6.44 5.86
CA GLU A 680 -66.15 6.12 4.71
C GLU A 680 -66.88 6.24 3.36
N HIS A 681 -68.21 6.36 3.35
CA HIS A 681 -69.05 6.44 2.14
C HIS A 681 -68.70 5.37 1.08
N ARG A 682 -68.44 4.14 1.52
CA ARG A 682 -68.18 2.95 0.68
C ARG A 682 -68.38 1.67 1.47
N LEU A 683 -68.54 0.55 0.76
CA LEU A 683 -68.53 -0.78 1.40
C LEU A 683 -67.12 -1.14 1.92
N PRO A 684 -67.02 -1.90 3.03
CA PRO A 684 -65.75 -2.44 3.51
C PRO A 684 -65.15 -3.41 2.48
N SER A 685 -63.82 -3.49 2.41
CA SER A 685 -63.11 -4.32 1.44
C SER A 685 -62.30 -5.43 2.13
N ALA A 686 -62.31 -6.64 1.54
CA ALA A 686 -61.46 -7.74 1.98
C ALA A 686 -59.95 -7.48 1.80
N ASN A 687 -59.59 -6.54 0.92
CA ASN A 687 -58.20 -6.27 0.54
C ASN A 687 -57.58 -5.08 1.31
N LYS A 688 -58.33 -4.46 2.22
CA LYS A 688 -57.84 -3.34 3.04
C LYS A 688 -57.57 -3.79 4.49
N PRO A 689 -56.35 -3.59 5.00
CA PRO A 689 -55.98 -3.97 6.36
C PRO A 689 -56.92 -3.37 7.41
N GLY A 690 -57.55 -4.20 8.23
CA GLY A 690 -58.47 -3.79 9.30
C GLY A 690 -59.96 -3.80 8.91
N GLU A 691 -60.31 -3.97 7.63
CA GLU A 691 -61.70 -4.01 7.15
C GLU A 691 -62.22 -5.45 6.94
N GLU A 692 -61.36 -6.46 7.03
CA GLU A 692 -61.63 -7.84 6.61
C GLU A 692 -62.77 -8.47 7.42
N ASN A 693 -62.83 -8.13 8.71
CA ASN A 693 -63.85 -8.62 9.64
C ASN A 693 -65.24 -8.04 9.35
N LEU A 694 -65.32 -6.76 8.97
CA LEU A 694 -66.57 -6.09 8.60
C LEU A 694 -67.04 -6.56 7.22
N TYR A 695 -66.12 -6.71 6.26
CA TYR A 695 -66.41 -7.30 4.95
C TYR A 695 -67.00 -8.71 5.10
N SER A 696 -66.32 -9.60 5.84
CA SER A 696 -66.76 -10.97 6.04
C SER A 696 -68.12 -11.03 6.76
N PHE A 697 -68.33 -10.16 7.75
CA PHE A 697 -69.62 -10.04 8.43
C PHE A 697 -70.74 -9.65 7.46
N PHE A 698 -70.58 -8.56 6.70
CA PHE A 698 -71.60 -8.11 5.74
C PHE A 698 -71.89 -9.16 4.67
N TYR A 699 -70.84 -9.79 4.12
CA TYR A 699 -70.96 -10.86 3.13
C TYR A 699 -71.79 -12.05 3.66
N ASN A 700 -71.54 -12.45 4.91
CA ASN A 700 -72.28 -13.55 5.55
C ASN A 700 -73.75 -13.18 5.80
N GLN A 701 -74.03 -11.95 6.26
CA GLN A 701 -75.42 -11.50 6.46
C GLN A 701 -76.21 -11.46 5.15
N ARG A 702 -75.58 -11.02 4.05
CA ARG A 702 -76.19 -11.07 2.72
C ARG A 702 -76.52 -12.50 2.30
N LYS A 703 -75.63 -13.46 2.56
CA LYS A 703 -75.84 -14.87 2.24
C LYS A 703 -76.97 -15.49 3.07
N LEU A 704 -77.09 -15.13 4.35
CA LEU A 704 -78.18 -15.56 5.22
C LEU A 704 -79.53 -14.97 4.77
N ASN A 705 -79.55 -13.68 4.39
CA ASN A 705 -80.74 -13.03 3.86
C ASN A 705 -81.23 -13.72 2.58
N ASN A 706 -80.32 -14.04 1.66
CA ASN A 706 -80.67 -14.75 0.41
C ASN A 706 -81.25 -16.15 0.64
N LYS A 707 -81.04 -16.74 1.82
CA LYS A 707 -81.58 -18.04 2.21
C LYS A 707 -82.78 -17.95 3.16
N ASN A 708 -83.26 -16.74 3.46
CA ASN A 708 -84.27 -16.47 4.49
C ASN A 708 -83.89 -17.08 5.87
N GLU A 709 -82.60 -17.07 6.21
CA GLU A 709 -82.07 -17.61 7.48
C GLU A 709 -81.76 -16.52 8.53
N LEU A 710 -82.12 -15.26 8.27
CA LEU A 710 -82.01 -14.18 9.26
C LEU A 710 -83.17 -14.23 10.26
N ASN A 711 -82.90 -13.98 11.54
CA ASN A 711 -83.97 -13.79 12.52
C ASN A 711 -84.61 -12.40 12.40
N ASP A 712 -85.80 -12.20 12.96
CA ASP A 712 -86.59 -10.96 12.82
C ASP A 712 -85.80 -9.69 13.19
N LYS A 713 -84.98 -9.74 14.24
CA LYS A 713 -84.18 -8.61 14.72
C LYS A 713 -83.03 -8.28 13.77
N GLU A 714 -82.35 -9.31 13.25
CA GLU A 714 -81.26 -9.17 12.27
C GLU A 714 -81.78 -8.71 10.91
N THR A 715 -82.97 -9.16 10.52
CA THR A 715 -83.67 -8.74 9.30
C THR A 715 -83.89 -7.23 9.31
N ILE A 716 -84.47 -6.68 10.38
CA ILE A 716 -84.72 -5.22 10.52
C ILE A 716 -83.40 -4.44 10.37
N LYS A 717 -82.34 -4.86 11.05
CA LYS A 717 -81.04 -4.18 10.99
C LYS A 717 -80.36 -4.31 9.63
N TYR A 718 -80.44 -5.47 9.01
CA TYR A 718 -79.88 -5.69 7.68
C TYR A 718 -80.57 -4.79 6.63
N TYR A 719 -81.90 -4.65 6.69
CA TYR A 719 -82.62 -3.72 5.82
C TYR A 719 -82.27 -2.25 6.09
N SER A 720 -82.03 -1.85 7.35
CA SER A 720 -81.55 -0.50 7.65
C SER A 720 -80.19 -0.19 7.01
N ILE A 721 -79.30 -1.19 6.89
CA ILE A 721 -78.03 -1.04 6.14
C ILE A 721 -78.29 -0.90 4.64
N LEU A 722 -79.23 -1.69 4.07
CA LEU A 722 -79.56 -1.59 2.65
C LEU A 722 -80.14 -0.21 2.29
N GLU A 723 -80.92 0.41 3.18
CA GLU A 723 -81.39 1.79 3.01
C GLU A 723 -80.22 2.78 3.02
N ILE A 724 -79.26 2.63 3.94
CA ILE A 724 -78.06 3.47 4.00
C ILE A 724 -77.23 3.33 2.71
N ILE A 725 -77.01 2.10 2.24
CA ILE A 725 -76.30 1.81 0.97
C ILE A 725 -77.01 2.49 -0.21
N LYS A 726 -78.34 2.40 -0.26
CA LYS A 726 -79.16 3.03 -1.30
C LYS A 726 -79.08 4.56 -1.25
N ASN A 727 -79.11 5.15 -0.05
CA ASN A 727 -79.03 6.60 0.13
C ASN A 727 -77.66 7.17 -0.28
N PHE A 728 -76.59 6.38 -0.15
CA PHE A 728 -75.23 6.78 -0.53
C PHE A 728 -74.79 6.31 -1.94
N ASN A 729 -75.66 5.64 -2.72
CA ASN A 729 -75.34 5.06 -4.03
C ASN A 729 -74.09 4.14 -4.02
N LEU A 730 -73.98 3.25 -3.02
CA LEU A 730 -72.80 2.38 -2.80
C LEU A 730 -72.90 0.99 -3.43
#